data_AF-A0A7X3RIL4-F1
#
_entry.id   AF-A0A7X3RIL4-F1
#
_cell.length_a   1.000
_cell.length_b   1.000
_cell.length_c   1.000
_cell.angle_alpha   90.00
_cell.angle_beta   90.00
_cell.angle_gamma   90.00
#
_symmetry.space_group_name_H-M   'P 1'
#
loop_
_entity.id
_entity.type
_entity.pdbx_description
1 polymer ?
#
loop_
_entity_poly.entity_id
_entity_poly.type
_entity_poly.pdbx_seq_one_letter_code
_entity_poly.pdbx_strand_id
1 'polypeptide(L)'
;MSRSIEDVLAPKPEGWPRIYAYSIDDEAHCGLLKIGQTIRDVKQRVAEQLKTAAIKNYTIELDESATRDDGSIFSDHEVRAALVKKGFENTDLEWMRCDVSDIRTVLTELRTGQKISGTHHQSFPMREEQAKAVDLTHAYFHSRWAEDMHAVPRFLWNAKMRFGKTFTTYQLAKKLGAKRVLVVTFKPAVEDAWQTDLESHIAFDGWQYLSKASGSDPTQIDGKNPVVYFGSFQDLLGRDSAGNIKSRNEWLHLVNWDLVVFDEYHFGAWRETAKELFEGEEEAVFKKEAKLEYATALNDVNQDLLVLSEKETDFLPITTKAYLYLSGTPFKALATGEFIEEQIFNWTYTDEQRAKAIFAADHPDELNPYGALPQMRLMTYQMPDELVSIASTGEFDEFDLNEFFAATGLGDFAHYKHKNDVQKWLDIIRGQYAPRAIESLKTGSKPPFPYSDVRLLPYLQHSLWFLPNVAACHAMANLLAEKQNSFWHEYEVVVAAGASAGIGLAAVPPVRTAIGSGFDTKTITLSCGKLTTGITVPQWSSILMLRNLQSPETYFQAAFRVQSPWSINNPNGNDPNEEEILKPACFVFDFAPTRALRQLSEYGMRLSPNEPNPENAVKELISFLPVLAYDGANMTQIDAGGILDIAMAGTSATLLARKWESALLVNVDNDTLRRIMDNPDALDAVERIE
;
A
#
# COMPACT_ATOMS: atom_id res chain seq x y z
N MET A 1 22.40 -15.77 -5.09
CA MET A 1 22.87 -15.13 -6.34
C MET A 1 22.07 -13.85 -6.51
N SER A 2 22.70 -12.73 -6.86
CA SER A 2 21.98 -11.51 -7.25
C SER A 2 21.13 -11.80 -8.49
N ARG A 3 19.89 -11.30 -8.50
CA ARG A 3 18.97 -11.46 -9.63
C ARG A 3 19.43 -10.56 -10.77
N SER A 4 19.19 -10.95 -12.02
CA SER A 4 19.49 -10.05 -13.14
C SER A 4 18.56 -8.83 -13.13
N ILE A 5 18.93 -7.74 -13.81
CA ILE A 5 18.05 -6.58 -13.97
C ILE A 5 16.77 -7.00 -14.70
N GLU A 6 16.86 -7.94 -15.65
CA GLU A 6 15.73 -8.53 -16.34
C GLU A 6 14.74 -9.20 -15.37
N ASP A 7 15.24 -9.96 -14.38
CA ASP A 7 14.40 -10.59 -13.36
C ASP A 7 13.75 -9.53 -12.44
N VAL A 8 14.49 -8.48 -12.10
CA VAL A 8 14.00 -7.35 -11.31
C VAL A 8 13.02 -6.48 -12.11
N LEU A 9 12.99 -6.57 -13.44
CA LEU A 9 12.05 -5.84 -14.29
C LEU A 9 11.06 -6.79 -14.97
N ALA A 10 10.71 -7.90 -14.29
CA ALA A 10 9.78 -8.89 -14.81
C ALA A 10 8.47 -8.24 -15.32
N PRO A 11 7.99 -8.63 -16.51
CA PRO A 11 6.82 -8.04 -17.13
C PRO A 11 5.57 -8.24 -16.26
N LYS A 12 4.65 -7.29 -16.35
CA LYS A 12 3.34 -7.40 -15.71
C LYS A 12 2.47 -8.36 -16.54
N PRO A 13 1.78 -9.34 -15.93
CA PRO A 13 0.88 -10.23 -16.65
C PRO A 13 -0.22 -9.46 -17.39
N GLU A 14 -0.57 -9.95 -18.58
CA GLU A 14 -1.65 -9.41 -19.40
C GLU A 14 -2.87 -10.34 -19.24
N GLY A 15 -3.84 -9.91 -18.43
CA GLY A 15 -5.07 -10.65 -18.20
C GLY A 15 -6.21 -9.71 -17.88
N TRP A 16 -7.22 -9.66 -18.74
CA TRP A 16 -8.40 -8.82 -18.54
C TRP A 16 -9.63 -9.73 -18.41
N PRO A 17 -10.34 -9.73 -17.28
CA PRO A 17 -11.49 -10.59 -17.09
C PRO A 17 -12.65 -10.20 -18.03
N ARG A 18 -13.10 -11.16 -18.83
CA ARG A 18 -14.18 -11.03 -19.84
C ARG A 18 -15.31 -11.99 -19.52
N ILE A 19 -16.55 -11.54 -19.73
CA ILE A 19 -17.73 -12.40 -19.90
C ILE A 19 -17.98 -12.53 -21.39
N TYR A 20 -18.13 -13.77 -21.85
CA TYR A 20 -18.54 -14.05 -23.21
C TYR A 20 -19.81 -14.90 -23.24
N ALA A 21 -20.52 -14.79 -24.35
CA ALA A 21 -21.62 -15.68 -24.68
C ALA A 21 -21.50 -16.13 -26.13
N TYR A 22 -21.73 -17.42 -26.39
CA TYR A 22 -21.81 -17.93 -27.74
C TYR A 22 -23.01 -18.85 -27.94
N SER A 23 -23.48 -18.90 -29.18
CA SER A 23 -24.52 -19.78 -29.69
C SER A 23 -23.90 -20.90 -30.54
N ILE A 24 -24.57 -22.05 -30.61
CA ILE A 24 -24.24 -23.14 -31.55
C ILE A 24 -25.45 -23.33 -32.46
N ASP A 25 -25.23 -23.37 -33.77
CA ASP A 25 -26.26 -23.56 -34.78
C ASP A 25 -26.62 -25.04 -34.93
N ASP A 26 -27.24 -25.61 -33.90
CA ASP A 26 -27.81 -26.96 -33.91
C ASP A 26 -29.20 -27.00 -33.23
N GLU A 27 -29.90 -28.12 -33.41
CA GLU A 27 -31.25 -28.30 -32.88
C GLU A 27 -31.29 -28.37 -31.34
N ALA A 28 -30.23 -28.87 -30.70
CA ALA A 28 -30.16 -29.06 -29.26
C ALA A 28 -29.93 -27.74 -28.50
N HIS A 29 -29.24 -26.78 -29.12
CA HIS A 29 -28.86 -25.49 -28.53
C HIS A 29 -29.66 -24.32 -29.09
N CYS A 30 -30.71 -24.58 -29.89
CA CYS A 30 -31.55 -23.55 -30.47
C CYS A 30 -32.17 -22.65 -29.39
N GLY A 31 -31.85 -21.35 -29.45
CA GLY A 31 -32.30 -20.34 -28.48
C GLY A 31 -31.60 -20.41 -27.12
N LEU A 32 -30.45 -21.08 -27.04
CA LEU A 32 -29.59 -21.11 -25.85
C LEU A 32 -28.29 -20.33 -26.09
N LEU A 33 -27.81 -19.67 -25.05
CA LEU A 33 -26.50 -19.03 -25.01
C LEU A 33 -25.67 -19.67 -23.91
N LYS A 34 -24.46 -20.12 -24.26
CA LYS A 34 -23.48 -20.54 -23.25
C LYS A 34 -22.77 -19.31 -22.72
N ILE A 35 -22.90 -19.04 -21.43
CA ILE A 35 -22.28 -17.88 -20.78
C ILE A 35 -21.08 -18.36 -19.96
N GLY A 36 -19.90 -17.84 -20.28
CA GLY A 36 -18.67 -18.18 -19.57
C GLY A 36 -17.77 -16.96 -19.35
N GLN A 37 -16.65 -17.18 -18.67
CA GLN A 37 -15.64 -16.16 -18.43
C GLN A 37 -14.23 -16.60 -18.85
N THR A 38 -13.37 -15.63 -19.13
CA THR A 38 -11.94 -15.85 -19.37
C THR A 38 -11.13 -14.57 -19.21
N ILE A 39 -9.84 -14.70 -18.91
CA ILE A 39 -8.86 -13.61 -18.97
C ILE A 39 -8.07 -13.56 -20.30
N ARG A 40 -8.27 -14.57 -21.16
CA ARG A 40 -7.59 -14.75 -22.44
C ARG A 40 -8.44 -14.21 -23.59
N ASP A 41 -7.91 -14.25 -24.81
CA ASP A 41 -8.70 -13.95 -26.00
C ASP A 41 -9.93 -14.87 -26.09
N VAL A 42 -11.12 -14.26 -26.19
CA VAL A 42 -12.40 -14.99 -26.17
C VAL A 42 -12.52 -15.92 -27.36
N LYS A 43 -12.04 -15.54 -28.55
CA LYS A 43 -12.11 -16.40 -29.74
C LYS A 43 -11.26 -17.65 -29.55
N GLN A 44 -10.06 -17.48 -29.01
CA GLN A 44 -9.19 -18.60 -28.68
C GLN A 44 -9.82 -19.51 -27.63
N ARG A 45 -10.38 -18.95 -26.55
CA ARG A 45 -11.03 -19.71 -25.48
C ARG A 45 -12.21 -20.54 -25.99
N VAL A 46 -13.11 -19.92 -26.77
CA VAL A 46 -14.28 -20.61 -27.33
C VAL A 46 -13.85 -21.69 -28.32
N ALA A 47 -12.84 -21.42 -29.16
CA ALA A 47 -12.29 -22.42 -30.07
C ALA A 47 -11.70 -23.63 -29.32
N GLU A 48 -10.99 -23.43 -28.21
CA GLU A 48 -10.45 -24.51 -27.37
C GLU A 48 -11.56 -25.41 -26.81
N GLN A 49 -12.67 -24.82 -26.32
CA GLN A 49 -13.80 -25.57 -25.78
C GLN A 49 -14.48 -26.44 -26.85
N LEU A 50 -14.69 -25.87 -28.04
CA LEU A 50 -15.45 -26.52 -29.12
C LEU A 50 -14.61 -27.48 -29.96
N LYS A 51 -13.27 -27.37 -29.89
CA LYS A 51 -12.34 -28.25 -30.59
C LYS A 51 -12.53 -29.73 -30.24
N THR A 52 -12.78 -30.04 -28.97
CA THR A 52 -12.96 -31.41 -28.48
C THR A 52 -14.20 -32.08 -29.10
N ALA A 53 -15.24 -31.30 -29.39
CA ALA A 53 -16.48 -31.76 -30.02
C ALA A 53 -16.50 -31.58 -31.55
N ALA A 54 -15.41 -31.06 -32.14
CA ALA A 54 -15.30 -30.73 -33.57
C ALA A 54 -16.42 -29.78 -34.09
N ILE A 55 -16.99 -28.96 -33.20
CA ILE A 55 -18.07 -28.01 -33.52
C ILE A 55 -17.46 -26.79 -34.21
N LYS A 56 -17.99 -26.43 -35.39
CA LYS A 56 -17.51 -25.30 -36.21
C LYS A 56 -18.58 -24.25 -36.49
N ASN A 57 -19.83 -24.60 -36.22
CA ASN A 57 -21.05 -23.83 -36.45
C ASN A 57 -21.45 -23.08 -35.18
N TYR A 58 -20.58 -22.19 -34.71
CA TYR A 58 -20.84 -21.37 -33.52
C TYR A 58 -20.64 -19.89 -33.83
N THR A 59 -21.34 -19.03 -33.07
CA THR A 59 -21.21 -17.57 -33.17
C THR A 59 -20.97 -17.00 -31.78
N ILE A 60 -19.92 -16.18 -31.61
CA ILE A 60 -19.70 -15.42 -30.37
C ILE A 60 -20.62 -14.21 -30.43
N GLU A 61 -21.66 -14.25 -29.59
CA GLU A 61 -22.73 -13.25 -29.55
C GLU A 61 -22.40 -12.08 -28.62
N LEU A 62 -21.53 -12.34 -27.63
CA LEU A 62 -21.13 -11.37 -26.62
C LEU A 62 -19.66 -11.57 -26.24
N ASP A 63 -18.95 -10.46 -26.08
CA ASP A 63 -17.62 -10.38 -25.50
C ASP A 63 -17.51 -9.02 -24.79
N GLU A 64 -17.58 -9.03 -23.45
CA GLU A 64 -17.76 -7.86 -22.61
C GLU A 64 -16.84 -7.89 -21.38
N SER A 65 -16.44 -6.73 -20.86
CA SER A 65 -15.65 -6.65 -19.62
C SER A 65 -16.43 -7.18 -18.42
N ALA A 66 -15.78 -7.98 -17.58
CA ALA A 66 -16.32 -8.56 -16.34
C ALA A 66 -16.01 -7.69 -15.10
N THR A 67 -15.94 -6.37 -15.27
CA THR A 67 -15.52 -5.41 -14.25
C THR A 67 -16.68 -4.47 -13.89
N ARG A 68 -16.85 -4.18 -12.60
CA ARG A 68 -17.78 -3.16 -12.07
C ARG A 68 -17.14 -1.77 -12.10
N ASP A 69 -17.97 -0.75 -11.91
CA ASP A 69 -17.55 0.66 -11.91
C ASP A 69 -16.58 0.98 -10.74
N ASP A 70 -16.62 0.20 -9.67
CA ASP A 70 -15.74 0.35 -8.49
C ASP A 70 -14.40 -0.41 -8.62
N GLY A 71 -14.17 -1.09 -9.74
CA GLY A 71 -12.97 -1.87 -10.01
C GLY A 71 -13.01 -3.32 -9.57
N SER A 72 -14.08 -3.76 -8.90
CA SER A 72 -14.28 -5.18 -8.57
C SER A 72 -14.70 -5.99 -9.80
N ILE A 73 -14.49 -7.30 -9.77
CA ILE A 73 -14.85 -8.22 -10.86
C ILE A 73 -16.11 -9.02 -10.53
N PHE A 74 -16.93 -9.32 -11.53
CA PHE A 74 -18.05 -10.25 -11.39
C PHE A 74 -17.85 -11.49 -12.25
N SER A 75 -18.37 -12.62 -11.76
CA SER A 75 -18.25 -13.91 -12.43
C SER A 75 -19.41 -14.18 -13.41
N ASP A 76 -19.19 -15.11 -14.33
CA ASP A 76 -20.22 -15.72 -15.16
C ASP A 76 -21.32 -16.37 -14.32
N HIS A 77 -20.98 -16.94 -13.15
CA HIS A 77 -21.93 -17.46 -12.19
C HIS A 77 -22.86 -16.37 -11.66
N GLU A 78 -22.34 -15.19 -11.32
CA GLU A 78 -23.17 -14.04 -10.91
C GLU A 78 -24.10 -13.57 -12.03
N VAL A 79 -23.61 -13.57 -13.28
CA VAL A 79 -24.44 -13.26 -14.46
C VAL A 79 -25.58 -14.27 -14.61
N ARG A 80 -25.27 -15.58 -14.54
CA ARG A 80 -26.29 -16.64 -14.62
C ARG A 80 -27.28 -16.57 -13.46
N ALA A 81 -26.81 -16.33 -12.23
CA ALA A 81 -27.67 -16.19 -11.06
C ALA A 81 -28.62 -14.99 -11.18
N ALA A 82 -28.15 -13.86 -11.69
CA ALA A 82 -28.97 -12.68 -11.94
C ALA A 82 -30.01 -12.91 -13.05
N LEU A 83 -29.66 -13.65 -14.11
CA LEU A 83 -30.61 -14.09 -15.14
C LEU A 83 -31.69 -15.00 -14.55
N VAL A 84 -31.32 -16.00 -13.74
CA VAL A 84 -32.30 -16.87 -13.06
C VAL A 84 -33.25 -16.06 -12.17
N LYS A 85 -32.73 -15.07 -11.44
CA LYS A 85 -33.54 -14.17 -10.60
C LYS A 85 -34.57 -13.35 -11.42
N LYS A 86 -34.29 -13.08 -12.69
CA LYS A 86 -35.20 -12.42 -13.63
C LYS A 86 -36.19 -13.37 -14.32
N GLY A 87 -36.11 -14.67 -14.03
CA GLY A 87 -37.02 -15.69 -14.56
C GLY A 87 -36.53 -16.40 -15.82
N PHE A 88 -35.28 -16.22 -16.23
CA PHE A 88 -34.69 -16.98 -17.33
C PHE A 88 -34.32 -18.41 -16.88
N GLU A 89 -34.48 -19.37 -17.80
CA GLU A 89 -34.21 -20.79 -17.54
C GLU A 89 -32.69 -21.09 -17.69
N ASN A 90 -32.09 -21.71 -16.68
CA ASN A 90 -30.79 -22.37 -16.80
C ASN A 90 -31.04 -23.83 -17.18
N THR A 91 -30.72 -24.18 -18.43
CA THR A 91 -31.06 -25.48 -19.03
C THR A 91 -30.08 -26.57 -18.65
N ASP A 92 -28.79 -26.27 -18.66
CA ASP A 92 -27.73 -27.19 -18.23
C ASP A 92 -26.41 -26.42 -18.01
N LEU A 93 -25.78 -26.61 -16.86
CA LEU A 93 -24.51 -25.97 -16.47
C LEU A 93 -24.46 -24.44 -16.76
N GLU A 94 -23.83 -24.07 -17.87
CA GLU A 94 -23.56 -22.70 -18.31
C GLU A 94 -24.53 -22.23 -19.42
N TRP A 95 -25.48 -23.06 -19.83
CA TRP A 95 -26.42 -22.80 -20.91
C TRP A 95 -27.71 -22.14 -20.41
N MET A 96 -27.91 -20.90 -20.82
CA MET A 96 -29.07 -20.08 -20.48
C MET A 96 -30.01 -19.93 -21.67
N ARG A 97 -31.32 -20.02 -21.43
CA ARG A 97 -32.34 -19.64 -22.41
C ARG A 97 -32.66 -18.15 -22.26
N CYS A 98 -31.94 -17.33 -23.01
CA CYS A 98 -32.08 -15.87 -23.01
C CYS A 98 -31.53 -15.27 -24.31
N ASP A 99 -31.83 -13.98 -24.54
CA ASP A 99 -31.26 -13.20 -25.63
C ASP A 99 -30.04 -12.39 -25.16
N VAL A 100 -29.21 -11.95 -26.12
CA VAL A 100 -28.04 -11.10 -25.84
C VAL A 100 -28.42 -9.80 -25.13
N SER A 101 -29.60 -9.24 -25.41
CA SER A 101 -30.13 -8.05 -24.72
C SER A 101 -30.36 -8.28 -23.23
N ASP A 102 -30.75 -9.50 -22.84
CA ASP A 102 -31.00 -9.84 -21.44
C ASP A 102 -29.67 -9.93 -20.68
N ILE A 103 -28.66 -10.55 -21.29
CA ILE A 103 -27.31 -10.60 -20.73
C ILE A 103 -26.76 -9.17 -20.57
N ARG A 104 -26.89 -8.30 -21.59
CA ARG A 104 -26.46 -6.89 -21.50
C ARG A 104 -27.17 -6.12 -20.38
N THR A 105 -28.45 -6.40 -20.17
CA THR A 105 -29.23 -5.80 -19.07
C THR A 105 -28.65 -6.21 -17.72
N VAL A 106 -28.43 -7.51 -17.50
CA VAL A 106 -27.83 -8.05 -16.27
C VAL A 106 -26.41 -7.51 -16.07
N LEU A 107 -25.60 -7.44 -17.13
CA LEU A 107 -24.25 -6.88 -17.05
C LEU A 107 -24.27 -5.41 -16.61
N THR A 108 -25.23 -4.62 -17.10
CA THR A 108 -25.37 -3.23 -16.70
C THR A 108 -25.79 -3.09 -15.24
N GLU A 109 -26.69 -3.96 -14.76
CA GLU A 109 -27.09 -4.00 -13.34
C GLU A 109 -25.93 -4.41 -12.42
N LEU A 110 -25.15 -5.42 -12.84
CA LEU A 110 -23.95 -5.86 -12.11
C LEU A 110 -22.86 -4.79 -12.11
N ARG A 111 -22.67 -4.05 -13.21
CA ARG A 111 -21.68 -2.96 -13.34
C ARG A 111 -22.01 -1.77 -12.44
N THR A 112 -23.28 -1.34 -12.45
CA THR A 112 -23.77 -0.15 -11.74
C THR A 112 -24.04 -0.36 -10.24
N GLY A 113 -23.93 -1.60 -9.75
CA GLY A 113 -23.94 -1.88 -8.32
C GLY A 113 -25.27 -1.62 -7.60
N GLN A 114 -26.42 -1.72 -8.29
CA GLN A 114 -27.72 -1.70 -7.59
C GLN A 114 -27.79 -2.90 -6.62
N LYS A 115 -27.67 -2.59 -5.32
CA LYS A 115 -27.35 -3.51 -4.22
C LYS A 115 -28.08 -4.86 -4.29
N ILE A 116 -27.30 -5.93 -4.36
CA ILE A 116 -27.62 -7.18 -3.67
C ILE A 116 -26.89 -7.10 -2.32
N SER A 117 -27.69 -7.06 -1.27
CA SER A 117 -27.25 -7.06 0.13
C SER A 117 -26.31 -8.23 0.42
N GLY A 118 -25.32 -7.95 1.29
CA GLY A 118 -24.30 -8.85 1.82
C GLY A 118 -24.62 -10.33 1.73
N THR A 119 -23.85 -11.01 0.90
CA THR A 119 -23.62 -12.44 1.05
C THR A 119 -22.19 -12.61 1.54
N HIS A 120 -22.04 -13.25 2.69
CA HIS A 120 -20.75 -13.77 3.16
C HIS A 120 -20.20 -14.72 2.09
N HIS A 121 -19.39 -14.20 1.18
CA HIS A 121 -18.94 -14.92 -0.02
C HIS A 121 -17.46 -15.30 0.08
N GLN A 122 -16.72 -14.69 1.01
CA GLN A 122 -15.33 -15.03 1.27
C GLN A 122 -15.24 -16.20 2.24
N SER A 123 -14.40 -17.19 1.91
CA SER A 123 -14.23 -18.43 2.68
C SER A 123 -12.78 -18.86 2.83
N PHE A 124 -11.82 -17.94 2.67
CA PHE A 124 -10.40 -18.26 2.76
C PHE A 124 -9.99 -18.60 4.21
N PRO A 125 -9.06 -19.55 4.42
CA PRO A 125 -8.56 -19.87 5.76
C PRO A 125 -7.55 -18.84 6.26
N MET A 126 -7.21 -18.92 7.56
CA MET A 126 -6.03 -18.22 8.08
C MET A 126 -4.76 -18.80 7.46
N ARG A 127 -3.79 -17.92 7.17
CA ARG A 127 -2.41 -18.30 6.88
C ARG A 127 -1.71 -18.79 8.15
N GLU A 128 -0.61 -19.52 7.99
CA GLU A 128 0.10 -20.14 9.12
C GLU A 128 0.52 -19.11 10.19
N GLU A 129 1.04 -17.96 9.76
CA GLU A 129 1.48 -16.89 10.66
C GLU A 129 0.30 -16.23 11.40
N GLN A 130 -0.88 -16.18 10.76
CA GLN A 130 -2.09 -15.63 11.37
C GLN A 130 -2.61 -16.58 12.43
N ALA A 131 -2.64 -17.89 12.14
CA ALA A 131 -2.98 -18.91 13.12
C ALA A 131 -1.99 -18.90 14.30
N LYS A 132 -0.69 -18.78 14.03
CA LYS A 132 0.35 -18.65 15.06
C LYS A 132 0.16 -17.40 15.93
N ALA A 133 -0.17 -16.25 15.35
CA ALA A 133 -0.45 -15.03 16.10
C ALA A 133 -1.65 -15.22 17.04
N VAL A 134 -2.74 -15.78 16.52
CA VAL A 134 -3.95 -16.11 17.30
C VAL A 134 -3.62 -17.09 18.43
N ASP A 135 -2.88 -18.15 18.14
CA ASP A 135 -2.54 -19.20 19.09
C ASP A 135 -1.66 -18.71 20.23
N LEU A 136 -0.61 -17.94 19.90
CA LEU A 136 0.30 -17.34 20.89
C LEU A 136 -0.44 -16.35 21.79
N THR A 137 -1.23 -15.45 21.21
CA THR A 137 -1.99 -14.47 22.00
C THR A 137 -3.03 -15.14 22.87
N HIS A 138 -3.77 -16.12 22.35
CA HIS A 138 -4.74 -16.89 23.12
C HIS A 138 -4.07 -17.63 24.28
N ALA A 139 -2.96 -18.34 24.02
CA ALA A 139 -2.22 -19.06 25.05
C ALA A 139 -1.70 -18.11 26.15
N TYR A 140 -1.16 -16.96 25.74
CA TYR A 140 -0.67 -15.94 26.67
C TYR A 140 -1.80 -15.35 27.53
N PHE A 141 -2.94 -14.99 26.95
CA PHE A 141 -4.07 -14.48 27.73
C PHE A 141 -4.58 -15.51 28.74
N HIS A 142 -4.75 -16.76 28.32
CA HIS A 142 -5.19 -17.83 29.20
C HIS A 142 -4.17 -18.14 30.31
N SER A 143 -2.87 -18.05 30.06
CA SER A 143 -1.86 -18.26 31.10
C SER A 143 -1.96 -17.18 32.18
N ARG A 144 -2.16 -15.91 31.78
CA ARG A 144 -2.31 -14.80 32.73
C ARG A 144 -3.62 -14.89 33.51
N TRP A 145 -4.72 -15.28 32.88
CA TRP A 145 -5.99 -15.50 33.59
C TRP A 145 -5.97 -16.73 34.51
N ALA A 146 -5.12 -17.72 34.22
CA ALA A 146 -4.92 -18.86 35.11
C ALA A 146 -4.11 -18.49 36.37
N GLU A 147 -3.16 -17.55 36.23
CA GLU A 147 -2.40 -16.97 37.35
C GLU A 147 -3.27 -16.01 38.19
N ASP A 148 -4.02 -15.13 37.52
CA ASP A 148 -4.96 -14.19 38.12
C ASP A 148 -6.15 -13.95 37.18
N MET A 149 -7.34 -14.42 37.58
CA MET A 149 -8.57 -14.29 36.80
C MET A 149 -9.03 -12.84 36.60
N HIS A 150 -8.49 -11.89 37.37
CA HIS A 150 -8.72 -10.46 37.22
C HIS A 150 -7.60 -9.75 36.44
N ALA A 151 -6.57 -10.46 35.98
CA ALA A 151 -5.54 -9.90 35.14
C ALA A 151 -6.13 -9.38 33.81
N VAL A 152 -5.58 -8.26 33.35
CA VAL A 152 -5.91 -7.66 32.06
C VAL A 152 -4.66 -7.70 31.18
N PRO A 153 -4.34 -8.87 30.60
CA PRO A 153 -3.12 -9.04 29.82
C PRO A 153 -3.12 -8.17 28.56
N ARG A 154 -1.91 -7.80 28.13
CA ARG A 154 -1.64 -7.02 26.93
C ARG A 154 -0.81 -7.83 25.95
N PHE A 155 -1.10 -7.68 24.66
CA PHE A 155 -0.33 -8.35 23.62
C PHE A 155 -0.17 -7.46 22.38
N LEU A 156 1.04 -7.40 21.83
CA LEU A 156 1.40 -6.62 20.65
C LEU A 156 1.59 -7.53 19.43
N TRP A 157 0.85 -7.26 18.37
CA TRP A 157 1.18 -7.76 17.02
C TRP A 157 1.98 -6.70 16.28
N ASN A 158 3.30 -6.89 16.25
CA ASN A 158 4.20 -6.24 15.31
C ASN A 158 4.10 -6.96 13.96
N ALA A 159 3.05 -6.65 13.21
CA ALA A 159 2.74 -7.30 11.96
C ALA A 159 2.64 -6.29 10.84
N LYS A 160 3.42 -6.51 9.77
CA LYS A 160 3.51 -5.59 8.64
C LYS A 160 2.15 -5.22 8.03
N MET A 161 2.17 -4.20 7.19
CA MET A 161 1.01 -3.86 6.36
C MET A 161 0.68 -5.03 5.43
N ARG A 162 -0.62 -5.30 5.21
CA ARG A 162 -1.14 -6.47 4.47
C ARG A 162 -0.96 -7.85 5.15
N PHE A 163 -0.64 -7.88 6.45
CA PHE A 163 -0.77 -9.10 7.26
C PHE A 163 -2.22 -9.64 7.37
N GLY A 164 -3.23 -8.78 7.18
CA GLY A 164 -4.64 -9.13 7.44
C GLY A 164 -5.01 -8.99 8.92
N LYS A 165 -4.51 -7.95 9.59
CA LYS A 165 -4.67 -7.72 11.04
C LYS A 165 -6.13 -7.73 11.49
N THR A 166 -7.01 -7.12 10.71
CA THR A 166 -8.46 -7.07 10.93
C THR A 166 -9.06 -8.48 10.98
N PHE A 167 -9.01 -9.22 9.87
CA PHE A 167 -9.42 -10.63 9.81
C PHE A 167 -8.83 -11.50 10.94
N THR A 168 -7.51 -11.43 11.17
CA THR A 168 -6.83 -12.21 12.22
C THR A 168 -7.33 -11.83 13.63
N THR A 169 -7.66 -10.55 13.85
CA THR A 169 -8.23 -10.09 15.13
C THR A 169 -9.61 -10.69 15.36
N TYR A 170 -10.45 -10.76 14.33
CA TYR A 170 -11.75 -11.41 14.44
C TYR A 170 -11.63 -12.91 14.70
N GLN A 171 -10.63 -13.57 14.13
CA GLN A 171 -10.34 -14.98 14.45
C GLN A 171 -9.89 -15.15 15.91
N LEU A 172 -9.04 -14.26 16.44
CA LEU A 172 -8.69 -14.25 17.86
C LEU A 172 -9.93 -14.05 18.73
N ALA A 173 -10.76 -13.06 18.43
CA ALA A 173 -11.99 -12.77 19.17
C ALA A 173 -12.93 -13.99 19.17
N LYS A 174 -13.10 -14.64 18.01
CA LYS A 174 -13.87 -15.88 17.88
C LYS A 174 -13.28 -17.01 18.74
N LYS A 175 -11.96 -17.20 18.71
CA LYS A 175 -11.27 -18.22 19.50
C LYS A 175 -11.41 -17.99 21.01
N LEU A 176 -11.37 -16.73 21.45
CA LEU A 176 -11.61 -16.33 22.85
C LEU A 176 -13.09 -16.44 23.26
N GLY A 177 -14.01 -16.66 22.32
CA GLY A 177 -15.45 -16.58 22.57
C GLY A 177 -15.93 -15.17 22.94
N ALA A 178 -15.21 -14.14 22.51
CA ALA A 178 -15.51 -12.74 22.79
C ALA A 178 -16.82 -12.32 22.11
N LYS A 179 -17.71 -11.67 22.87
CA LYS A 179 -18.98 -11.15 22.38
C LYS A 179 -19.00 -9.64 22.27
N ARG A 180 -18.13 -8.94 23.01
CA ARG A 180 -18.01 -7.49 23.00
C ARG A 180 -16.58 -7.11 22.68
N VAL A 181 -16.36 -6.67 21.44
CA VAL A 181 -15.05 -6.25 20.94
C VAL A 181 -15.09 -4.75 20.65
N LEU A 182 -14.17 -4.00 21.27
CA LEU A 182 -13.97 -2.58 21.00
C LEU A 182 -12.73 -2.39 20.15
N VAL A 183 -12.86 -1.72 19.01
CA VAL A 183 -11.73 -1.34 18.16
C VAL A 183 -11.55 0.17 18.23
N VAL A 184 -10.36 0.59 18.61
CA VAL A 184 -9.97 1.99 18.80
C VAL A 184 -8.82 2.33 17.87
N THR A 185 -8.93 3.43 17.12
CA THR A 185 -7.87 3.88 16.19
C THR A 185 -7.66 5.38 16.21
N PHE A 186 -6.46 5.85 15.85
CA PHE A 186 -6.21 7.27 15.57
C PHE A 186 -6.60 7.68 14.14
N LYS A 187 -6.88 6.71 13.26
CA LYS A 187 -7.11 6.92 11.84
C LYS A 187 -8.50 6.43 11.44
N PRO A 188 -9.54 7.27 11.48
CA PRO A 188 -10.90 6.87 11.13
C PRO A 188 -11.03 6.21 9.74
N ALA A 189 -10.11 6.48 8.81
CA ALA A 189 -10.11 5.91 7.46
C ALA A 189 -10.02 4.38 7.42
N VAL A 190 -9.55 3.70 8.47
CA VAL A 190 -9.49 2.22 8.49
C VAL A 190 -10.86 1.54 8.71
N GLU A 191 -11.91 2.30 9.04
CA GLU A 191 -13.25 1.79 9.35
C GLU A 191 -13.81 0.86 8.26
N ASP A 192 -13.64 1.23 6.98
CA ASP A 192 -14.13 0.47 5.82
C ASP A 192 -13.54 -0.95 5.77
N ALA A 193 -12.25 -1.09 6.13
CA ALA A 193 -11.59 -2.38 6.17
C ALA A 193 -12.12 -3.27 7.30
N TRP A 194 -12.35 -2.70 8.49
CA TRP A 194 -12.95 -3.42 9.63
C TRP A 194 -14.37 -3.87 9.30
N GLN A 195 -15.19 -2.98 8.75
CA GLN A 195 -16.57 -3.33 8.35
C GLN A 195 -16.59 -4.44 7.29
N THR A 196 -15.83 -4.25 6.21
CA THR A 196 -15.85 -5.17 5.05
C THR A 196 -15.38 -6.57 5.43
N ASP A 197 -14.28 -6.71 6.20
CA ASP A 197 -13.76 -8.02 6.61
C ASP A 197 -14.77 -8.79 7.49
N LEU A 198 -15.55 -8.08 8.32
CA LEU A 198 -16.57 -8.71 9.17
C LEU A 198 -17.80 -9.14 8.35
N GLU A 199 -18.30 -8.27 7.48
CA GLU A 199 -19.55 -8.47 6.73
C GLU A 199 -19.39 -9.43 5.53
N SER A 200 -18.17 -9.58 4.98
CA SER A 200 -17.95 -10.35 3.76
C SER A 200 -17.53 -11.81 3.98
N HIS A 201 -17.04 -12.17 5.18
CA HIS A 201 -16.44 -13.48 5.44
C HIS A 201 -17.38 -14.44 6.18
N ILE A 202 -17.50 -15.69 5.71
CA ILE A 202 -18.44 -16.70 6.26
C ILE A 202 -18.19 -17.05 7.73
N ALA A 203 -16.95 -16.92 8.19
CA ALA A 203 -16.57 -17.26 9.56
C ALA A 203 -17.22 -16.37 10.62
N PHE A 204 -17.74 -15.21 10.23
CA PHE A 204 -18.34 -14.20 11.10
C PHE A 204 -19.84 -14.01 10.83
N ASP A 205 -20.49 -15.00 10.22
CA ASP A 205 -21.94 -15.00 10.06
C ASP A 205 -22.65 -14.76 11.40
N GLY A 206 -23.61 -13.84 11.40
CA GLY A 206 -24.34 -13.38 12.58
C GLY A 206 -23.61 -12.37 13.48
N TRP A 207 -22.37 -11.96 13.18
CA TRP A 207 -21.69 -10.88 13.90
C TRP A 207 -22.24 -9.52 13.47
N GLN A 208 -22.18 -8.55 14.39
CA GLN A 208 -22.71 -7.21 14.17
C GLN A 208 -21.58 -6.17 14.16
N TYR A 209 -21.52 -5.37 13.10
CA TYR A 209 -20.63 -4.22 13.02
C TYR A 209 -21.37 -2.94 13.45
N LEU A 210 -20.75 -2.15 14.32
CA LEU A 210 -21.27 -0.87 14.75
C LEU A 210 -20.19 0.20 14.76
N SER A 211 -20.59 1.39 14.38
CA SER A 211 -19.76 2.59 14.45
C SER A 211 -20.64 3.83 14.56
N LYS A 212 -20.05 4.99 14.76
CA LYS A 212 -20.78 6.27 14.69
C LYS A 212 -21.50 6.47 13.35
N ALA A 213 -20.93 5.98 12.24
CA ALA A 213 -21.52 6.13 10.90
C ALA A 213 -22.71 5.17 10.67
N SER A 214 -22.76 4.04 11.38
CA SER A 214 -23.81 3.03 11.24
C SER A 214 -25.22 3.51 11.67
N GLY A 215 -25.32 4.63 12.40
CA GLY A 215 -26.60 5.23 12.82
C GLY A 215 -27.43 4.40 13.80
N SER A 216 -26.92 3.25 14.25
CA SER A 216 -27.59 2.32 15.16
C SER A 216 -27.25 2.64 16.62
N ASP A 217 -28.22 2.52 17.53
CA ASP A 217 -28.02 2.75 18.96
C ASP A 217 -27.19 1.59 19.57
N PRO A 218 -25.94 1.84 20.04
CA PRO A 218 -25.09 0.81 20.61
C PRO A 218 -25.62 0.23 21.93
N THR A 219 -26.67 0.81 22.51
CA THR A 219 -27.31 0.30 23.73
C THR A 219 -28.44 -0.68 23.45
N GLN A 220 -28.92 -0.79 22.20
CA GLN A 220 -30.04 -1.66 21.81
C GLN A 220 -29.61 -2.99 21.16
N ILE A 221 -28.36 -3.37 21.34
CA ILE A 221 -27.78 -4.50 20.63
C ILE A 221 -28.20 -5.83 21.27
N ASP A 222 -28.46 -6.84 20.43
CA ASP A 222 -28.79 -8.18 20.91
C ASP A 222 -27.63 -8.75 21.77
N GLY A 223 -27.95 -9.06 23.03
CA GLY A 223 -27.05 -9.71 23.98
C GLY A 223 -26.47 -11.04 23.51
N LYS A 224 -27.13 -11.70 22.56
CA LYS A 224 -26.78 -13.06 22.11
C LYS A 224 -25.68 -13.08 21.06
N ASN A 225 -25.62 -12.09 20.19
CA ASN A 225 -24.70 -12.07 19.05
C ASN A 225 -23.39 -11.32 19.40
N PRO A 226 -22.26 -11.73 18.81
CA PRO A 226 -21.01 -10.98 18.91
C PRO A 226 -21.13 -9.62 18.21
N VAL A 227 -20.53 -8.61 18.83
CA VAL A 227 -20.57 -7.22 18.40
C VAL A 227 -19.15 -6.68 18.35
N VAL A 228 -18.84 -6.02 17.24
CA VAL A 228 -17.65 -5.19 17.08
C VAL A 228 -18.10 -3.74 17.04
N TYR A 229 -17.66 -2.95 18.01
CA TYR A 229 -17.82 -1.50 17.96
C TYR A 229 -16.51 -0.86 17.54
N PHE A 230 -16.54 -0.07 16.47
CA PHE A 230 -15.41 0.66 15.95
C PHE A 230 -15.54 2.15 16.25
N GLY A 231 -14.48 2.76 16.80
CA GLY A 231 -14.44 4.18 17.08
C GLY A 231 -13.03 4.77 17.00
N SER A 232 -12.95 6.06 16.68
CA SER A 232 -11.67 6.75 16.76
C SER A 232 -11.38 7.24 18.18
N PHE A 233 -10.10 7.33 18.56
CA PHE A 233 -9.69 7.84 19.87
C PHE A 233 -10.38 9.16 20.22
N GLN A 234 -10.52 10.08 19.28
CA GLN A 234 -11.17 11.36 19.57
C GLN A 234 -12.68 11.27 19.74
N ASP A 235 -13.31 10.35 19.02
CA ASP A 235 -14.73 10.16 19.19
C ASP A 235 -14.98 9.64 20.59
N LEU A 236 -14.23 8.61 21.02
CA LEU A 236 -14.41 7.91 22.30
C LEU A 236 -13.88 8.71 23.50
N LEU A 237 -12.72 9.37 23.37
CA LEU A 237 -12.07 10.14 24.44
C LEU A 237 -12.41 11.62 24.48
N GLY A 238 -12.97 12.19 23.41
CA GLY A 238 -13.17 13.63 23.36
C GLY A 238 -14.11 14.05 24.50
N ARG A 239 -13.68 15.01 25.31
CA ARG A 239 -14.45 15.57 26.41
C ARG A 239 -15.40 16.67 25.94
N ASP A 240 -16.43 16.98 26.71
CA ASP A 240 -17.23 18.18 26.50
C ASP A 240 -16.45 19.45 26.89
N SER A 241 -17.02 20.63 26.64
CA SER A 241 -16.40 21.91 26.99
C SER A 241 -16.17 22.10 28.50
N ALA A 242 -16.73 21.23 29.35
CA ALA A 242 -16.56 21.23 30.80
C ALA A 242 -15.55 20.15 31.27
N GLY A 243 -14.93 19.40 30.35
CA GLY A 243 -13.93 18.37 30.66
C GLY A 243 -14.52 17.00 31.04
N ASN A 244 -15.83 16.79 30.89
CA ASN A 244 -16.49 15.53 31.18
C ASN A 244 -16.51 14.59 29.96
N ILE A 245 -16.70 13.28 30.20
CA ILE A 245 -16.99 12.31 29.14
C ILE A 245 -18.25 12.79 28.40
N LYS A 246 -18.22 12.77 27.06
CA LYS A 246 -19.41 13.11 26.26
C LYS A 246 -20.55 12.15 26.61
N SER A 247 -21.73 12.68 26.91
CA SER A 247 -22.92 11.89 27.28
C SER A 247 -23.24 10.75 26.30
N ARG A 248 -23.03 10.97 25.00
CA ARG A 248 -23.21 9.95 23.95
C ARG A 248 -22.27 8.74 24.05
N ASN A 249 -21.21 8.82 24.85
CA ASN A 249 -20.17 7.81 25.00
C ASN A 249 -20.20 7.14 26.38
N GLU A 250 -21.04 7.60 27.31
CA GLU A 250 -21.11 7.05 28.68
C GLU A 250 -21.33 5.53 28.68
N TRP A 251 -22.12 5.03 27.72
CA TRP A 251 -22.38 3.60 27.56
C TRP A 251 -21.11 2.76 27.33
N LEU A 252 -20.06 3.31 26.69
CA LEU A 252 -18.79 2.60 26.47
C LEU A 252 -18.14 2.16 27.79
N HIS A 253 -18.33 2.97 28.84
CA HIS A 253 -17.79 2.73 30.18
C HIS A 253 -18.68 1.79 31.01
N LEU A 254 -19.94 1.60 30.60
CA LEU A 254 -20.88 0.67 31.23
C LEU A 254 -20.77 -0.75 30.68
N VAL A 255 -20.20 -0.90 29.48
CA VAL A 255 -19.97 -2.21 28.86
C VAL A 255 -18.68 -2.83 29.39
N ASN A 256 -18.77 -4.09 29.81
CA ASN A 256 -17.60 -4.92 30.08
C ASN A 256 -17.14 -5.54 28.77
N TRP A 257 -16.03 -5.07 28.25
CA TRP A 257 -15.46 -5.53 26.98
C TRP A 257 -14.73 -6.85 27.17
N ASP A 258 -14.90 -7.78 26.23
CA ASP A 258 -14.16 -9.03 26.23
C ASP A 258 -12.76 -8.83 25.62
N LEU A 259 -12.64 -7.93 24.65
CA LEU A 259 -11.39 -7.57 23.99
C LEU A 259 -11.43 -6.11 23.57
N VAL A 260 -10.36 -5.38 23.88
CA VAL A 260 -10.12 -4.04 23.36
C VAL A 260 -8.91 -4.09 22.43
N VAL A 261 -9.05 -3.51 21.24
CA VAL A 261 -8.05 -3.53 20.19
C VAL A 261 -7.64 -2.11 19.87
N PHE A 262 -6.34 -1.83 19.95
CA PHE A 262 -5.74 -0.57 19.49
C PHE A 262 -5.14 -0.77 18.11
N ASP A 263 -5.80 -0.24 17.09
CA ASP A 263 -5.36 -0.30 15.70
C ASP A 263 -4.46 0.89 15.32
N GLU A 264 -3.51 0.64 14.41
CA GLU A 264 -2.44 1.58 14.04
C GLU A 264 -1.68 2.13 15.26
N TYR A 265 -1.34 1.24 16.19
CA TYR A 265 -0.64 1.59 17.42
C TYR A 265 0.80 2.04 17.14
N HIS A 266 1.09 3.30 17.45
CA HIS A 266 2.44 3.88 17.37
C HIS A 266 2.72 4.71 18.63
N PHE A 267 3.13 4.04 19.71
CA PHE A 267 3.41 4.66 21.01
C PHE A 267 4.31 5.90 20.89
N GLY A 268 3.78 7.07 21.27
CA GLY A 268 4.51 8.35 21.29
C GLY A 268 5.06 8.87 19.95
N ALA A 269 4.89 8.15 18.84
CA ALA A 269 5.45 8.52 17.53
C ALA A 269 4.48 9.35 16.68
N TRP A 270 3.18 9.26 16.96
CA TRP A 270 2.14 9.85 16.11
C TRP A 270 2.27 11.37 15.92
N ARG A 271 2.67 12.12 16.96
CA ARG A 271 2.86 13.58 16.86
C ARG A 271 4.01 13.94 15.93
N GLU A 272 5.09 13.16 15.96
CA GLU A 272 6.24 13.36 15.08
C GLU A 272 5.87 13.01 13.64
N THR A 273 5.20 11.87 13.42
CA THR A 273 4.69 11.49 12.10
C THR A 273 3.73 12.52 11.52
N ALA A 274 2.78 13.04 12.33
CA ALA A 274 1.87 14.08 11.90
C ALA A 274 2.59 15.40 11.57
N LYS A 275 3.57 15.79 12.40
CA LYS A 275 4.38 16.98 12.17
C LYS A 275 5.23 16.84 10.89
N GLU A 276 5.82 15.67 10.67
CA GLU A 276 6.60 15.33 9.48
C GLU A 276 5.73 15.38 8.22
N LEU A 277 4.55 14.77 8.24
CA LEU A 277 3.64 14.71 7.08
C LEU A 277 3.17 16.09 6.61
N PHE A 278 2.97 17.03 7.54
CA PHE A 278 2.49 18.38 7.21
C PHE A 278 3.58 19.46 7.38
N GLU A 279 4.85 19.08 7.44
CA GLU A 279 5.96 20.01 7.43
C GLU A 279 5.97 20.80 6.11
N GLY A 280 6.06 22.13 6.20
CA GLY A 280 6.03 23.02 5.02
C GLY A 280 4.63 23.36 4.49
N GLU A 281 3.56 22.94 5.16
CA GLU A 281 2.20 23.43 4.91
C GLU A 281 1.98 24.84 5.50
N GLU A 282 1.15 25.66 4.85
CA GLU A 282 0.69 26.93 5.44
C GLU A 282 -0.07 26.66 6.75
N GLU A 283 0.13 27.46 7.80
CA GLU A 283 -0.43 27.19 9.13
C GLU A 283 -1.96 26.98 9.13
N ALA A 284 -2.68 27.72 8.28
CA ALA A 284 -4.13 27.56 8.11
C ALA A 284 -4.50 26.22 7.44
N VAL A 285 -3.72 25.78 6.46
CA VAL A 285 -3.89 24.50 5.77
C VAL A 285 -3.50 23.35 6.70
N PHE A 286 -2.36 23.44 7.38
CA PHE A 286 -1.95 22.51 8.44
C PHE A 286 -3.06 22.31 9.47
N LYS A 287 -3.55 23.42 10.07
CA LYS A 287 -4.61 23.35 11.08
C LYS A 287 -5.88 22.72 10.55
N LYS A 288 -6.23 22.97 9.27
CA LYS A 288 -7.41 22.41 8.64
C LYS A 288 -7.21 20.92 8.33
N GLU A 289 -6.16 20.55 7.61
CA GLU A 289 -5.87 19.17 7.21
C GLU A 289 -5.62 18.27 8.39
N ALA A 290 -4.81 18.72 9.37
CA ALA A 290 -4.56 17.91 10.54
C ALA A 290 -5.81 17.81 11.43
N LYS A 291 -6.66 18.85 11.50
CA LYS A 291 -8.01 18.73 12.09
C LYS A 291 -8.94 17.83 11.27
N LEU A 292 -8.68 17.53 10.01
CA LEU A 292 -9.55 16.70 9.18
C LEU A 292 -9.10 15.23 9.18
N GLU A 293 -7.80 15.00 8.96
CA GLU A 293 -7.19 13.68 8.90
C GLU A 293 -7.13 13.03 10.28
N TYR A 294 -6.77 13.83 11.28
CA TYR A 294 -6.69 13.35 12.63
C TYR A 294 -7.94 13.67 13.44
N ALA A 295 -8.88 14.49 12.95
CA ALA A 295 -9.91 15.15 13.75
C ALA A 295 -9.25 16.12 14.80
N THR A 296 -9.98 16.93 15.58
CA THR A 296 -9.56 18.04 16.50
C THR A 296 -8.29 17.94 17.40
N ALA A 297 -7.42 16.94 17.27
CA ALA A 297 -6.30 16.63 18.16
C ALA A 297 -5.05 17.54 18.12
N LEU A 298 -5.08 18.72 17.51
CA LEU A 298 -3.88 19.59 17.53
C LEU A 298 -4.00 20.84 18.39
N ASN A 299 -5.22 21.34 18.65
CA ASN A 299 -5.36 22.60 19.38
C ASN A 299 -5.60 22.43 20.90
N ASP A 300 -6.26 21.35 21.34
CA ASP A 300 -6.55 21.10 22.77
C ASP A 300 -5.59 20.09 23.45
N VAL A 301 -4.57 19.60 22.71
CA VAL A 301 -3.93 18.30 23.03
C VAL A 301 -2.53 18.43 23.65
N ASN A 302 -2.11 19.63 24.03
CA ASN A 302 -0.91 19.74 24.86
C ASN A 302 -1.08 19.09 26.24
N GLN A 303 -2.32 18.89 26.73
CA GLN A 303 -2.60 18.12 27.94
C GLN A 303 -2.89 16.64 27.67
N ASP A 304 -3.72 16.30 26.69
CA ASP A 304 -4.22 14.92 26.48
C ASP A 304 -3.20 13.94 25.84
N LEU A 305 -2.18 14.41 25.10
CA LEU A 305 -1.18 13.53 24.46
C LEU A 305 -0.08 13.04 25.41
N LEU A 306 0.18 13.74 26.52
CA LEU A 306 1.04 13.25 27.60
C LEU A 306 0.38 12.09 28.34
N VAL A 307 -0.96 12.05 28.38
CA VAL A 307 -1.76 11.00 29.03
C VAL A 307 -1.61 9.65 28.32
N LEU A 308 -1.25 9.61 27.04
CA LEU A 308 -0.97 8.36 26.31
C LEU A 308 0.40 7.74 26.67
N SER A 309 1.22 8.44 27.46
CA SER A 309 2.40 7.84 28.13
C SER A 309 2.07 7.26 29.51
N GLU A 310 0.84 7.47 30.00
CA GLU A 310 0.30 6.90 31.24
C GLU A 310 -0.42 5.57 30.95
N LYS A 311 -0.85 4.84 31.99
CA LYS A 311 -1.48 3.53 31.82
C LYS A 311 -2.82 3.67 31.08
N GLU A 312 -3.24 2.64 30.35
CA GLU A 312 -4.46 2.65 29.53
C GLU A 312 -5.72 2.98 30.31
N THR A 313 -5.73 2.62 31.59
CA THR A 313 -6.78 2.95 32.57
C THR A 313 -6.97 4.44 32.80
N ASP A 314 -5.95 5.25 32.52
CA ASP A 314 -5.89 6.67 32.86
C ASP A 314 -6.44 7.53 31.69
N PHE A 315 -6.19 7.13 30.44
CA PHE A 315 -6.72 7.84 29.27
C PHE A 315 -8.05 7.29 28.75
N LEU A 316 -8.34 5.98 28.82
CA LEU A 316 -9.59 5.38 28.36
C LEU A 316 -10.16 4.48 29.49
N PRO A 317 -10.92 5.04 30.46
CA PRO A 317 -11.35 4.32 31.67
C PRO A 317 -12.49 3.34 31.35
N ILE A 318 -12.19 2.27 30.62
CA ILE A 318 -13.12 1.19 30.28
C ILE A 318 -12.74 -0.09 31.02
N THR A 319 -13.73 -0.96 31.20
CA THR A 319 -13.51 -2.28 31.77
C THR A 319 -13.33 -3.29 30.64
N THR A 320 -12.20 -4.00 30.61
CA THR A 320 -11.92 -5.05 29.63
C THR A 320 -11.23 -6.25 30.25
N LYS A 321 -11.33 -7.41 29.60
CA LYS A 321 -10.60 -8.64 29.98
C LYS A 321 -9.19 -8.70 29.39
N ALA A 322 -8.94 -8.07 28.25
CA ALA A 322 -7.63 -8.06 27.59
C ALA A 322 -7.47 -6.90 26.60
N TYR A 323 -6.21 -6.58 26.28
CA TYR A 323 -5.82 -5.62 25.25
C TYR A 323 -4.97 -6.25 24.15
N LEU A 324 -5.32 -5.97 22.89
CA LEU A 324 -4.54 -6.29 21.71
C LEU A 324 -4.06 -5.00 21.04
N TYR A 325 -2.78 -4.90 20.74
CA TYR A 325 -2.17 -3.76 20.06
C TYR A 325 -1.73 -4.20 18.68
N LEU A 326 -2.13 -3.47 17.66
CA LEU A 326 -1.88 -3.78 16.26
C LEU A 326 -0.97 -2.70 15.66
N SER A 327 0.23 -3.07 15.24
CA SER A 327 1.18 -2.11 14.64
C SER A 327 1.92 -2.70 13.46
N GLY A 328 2.13 -1.89 12.43
CA GLY A 328 3.03 -2.22 11.32
C GLY A 328 4.49 -1.79 11.54
N THR A 329 4.72 -0.87 12.47
CA THR A 329 6.03 -0.28 12.78
C THR A 329 6.10 0.17 14.25
N PRO A 330 6.05 -0.74 15.24
CA PRO A 330 6.07 -0.41 16.67
C PRO A 330 7.48 -0.12 17.19
N PHE A 331 8.39 0.43 16.37
CA PHE A 331 9.81 0.53 16.70
C PHE A 331 10.08 1.26 18.02
N LYS A 332 9.34 2.34 18.31
CA LYS A 332 9.44 3.02 19.61
C LYS A 332 8.99 2.14 20.78
N ALA A 333 7.85 1.46 20.66
CA ALA A 333 7.32 0.57 21.71
C ALA A 333 8.26 -0.60 22.00
N LEU A 334 8.93 -1.12 20.96
CA LEU A 334 9.96 -2.15 21.09
C LEU A 334 11.23 -1.59 21.76
N ALA A 335 11.69 -0.40 21.37
CA ALA A 335 12.89 0.21 21.92
C ALA A 335 12.75 0.65 23.39
N THR A 336 11.55 1.05 23.82
CA THR A 336 11.28 1.47 25.21
C THR A 336 11.04 0.31 26.18
N GLY A 337 10.95 -0.93 25.69
CA GLY A 337 10.64 -2.10 26.50
C GLY A 337 9.21 -2.09 27.05
N GLU A 338 8.28 -1.40 26.37
CA GLU A 338 6.88 -1.31 26.79
C GLU A 338 6.23 -2.70 26.85
N PHE A 339 6.60 -3.59 25.93
CA PHE A 339 6.18 -4.98 25.88
C PHE A 339 7.39 -5.88 26.11
N ILE A 340 7.20 -6.94 26.91
CA ILE A 340 8.21 -8.00 27.04
C ILE A 340 8.12 -8.95 25.83
N GLU A 341 9.17 -9.72 25.57
CA GLU A 341 9.26 -10.63 24.42
C GLU A 341 8.06 -11.60 24.32
N GLU A 342 7.61 -12.12 25.45
CA GLU A 342 6.43 -13.02 25.54
C GLU A 342 5.11 -12.36 25.13
N GLN A 343 5.05 -11.03 25.11
CA GLN A 343 3.86 -10.24 24.74
C GLN A 343 3.87 -9.82 23.27
N ILE A 344 4.87 -10.23 22.48
CA ILE A 344 5.07 -9.71 21.13
C ILE A 344 5.00 -10.86 20.12
N PHE A 345 4.16 -10.69 19.11
CA PHE A 345 4.23 -11.44 17.87
C PHE A 345 4.84 -10.57 16.78
N ASN A 346 5.89 -11.06 16.11
CA ASN A 346 6.58 -10.37 15.04
C ASN A 346 6.31 -11.06 13.69
N TRP A 347 5.93 -10.25 12.68
CA TRP A 347 5.83 -10.67 11.29
C TRP A 347 6.18 -9.52 10.35
N THR A 348 7.32 -9.63 9.68
CA THR A 348 7.90 -8.56 8.87
C THR A 348 7.71 -8.81 7.37
N TYR A 349 8.20 -7.88 6.53
CA TYR A 349 8.20 -8.07 5.07
C TYR A 349 9.12 -9.22 4.64
N THR A 350 10.28 -9.39 5.30
CA THR A 350 11.19 -10.49 4.98
C THR A 350 10.58 -11.84 5.34
N ASP A 351 9.83 -11.92 6.44
CA ASP A 351 9.13 -13.14 6.83
C ASP A 351 8.07 -13.55 5.80
N GLU A 352 7.25 -12.61 5.33
CA GLU A 352 6.26 -12.88 4.27
C GLU A 352 6.92 -13.38 2.99
N GLN A 353 7.97 -12.70 2.53
CA GLN A 353 8.60 -13.06 1.25
C GLN A 353 9.40 -14.37 1.36
N ARG A 354 9.94 -14.68 2.55
CA ARG A 354 10.53 -15.98 2.85
C ARG A 354 9.46 -17.08 2.85
N ALA A 355 8.34 -16.88 3.54
CA ALA A 355 7.23 -17.83 3.56
C ALA A 355 6.68 -18.07 2.14
N LYS A 356 6.54 -17.01 1.34
CA LYS A 356 6.19 -17.09 -0.07
C LYS A 356 7.14 -17.99 -0.85
N ALA A 357 8.45 -17.79 -0.70
CA ALA A 357 9.46 -18.55 -1.43
C ALA A 357 9.53 -20.02 -0.98
N ILE A 358 9.44 -20.28 0.32
CA ILE A 358 9.42 -21.63 0.89
C ILE A 358 8.17 -22.37 0.42
N PHE A 359 6.98 -21.76 0.53
CA PHE A 359 5.73 -22.37 0.10
C PHE A 359 5.77 -22.72 -1.40
N ALA A 360 6.28 -21.82 -2.24
CA ALA A 360 6.42 -22.09 -3.68
C ALA A 360 7.36 -23.28 -3.98
N ALA A 361 8.36 -23.53 -3.13
CA ALA A 361 9.29 -24.64 -3.29
C ALA A 361 8.73 -25.96 -2.75
N ASP A 362 8.05 -25.92 -1.60
CA ASP A 362 7.54 -27.09 -0.90
C ASP A 362 6.19 -27.58 -1.47
N HIS A 363 5.38 -26.66 -1.99
CA HIS A 363 4.03 -26.89 -2.50
C HIS A 363 3.83 -26.30 -3.92
N PRO A 364 4.55 -26.79 -4.94
CA PRO A 364 4.53 -26.21 -6.29
C PRO A 364 3.19 -26.33 -7.01
N ASP A 365 2.38 -27.32 -6.64
CA ASP A 365 1.06 -27.61 -7.24
C ASP A 365 -0.10 -27.01 -6.42
N GLU A 366 0.18 -26.34 -5.30
CA GLU A 366 -0.83 -25.69 -4.47
C GLU A 366 -0.84 -24.18 -4.66
N LEU A 367 -2.01 -23.57 -4.50
CA LEU A 367 -2.13 -22.11 -4.53
C LEU A 367 -1.33 -21.51 -3.37
N ASN A 368 -0.32 -20.71 -3.72
CA ASN A 368 0.50 -20.05 -2.72
C ASN A 368 -0.32 -18.96 -2.00
N PRO A 369 -0.54 -19.05 -0.67
CA PRO A 369 -1.34 -18.07 0.07
C PRO A 369 -0.68 -16.68 0.17
N TYR A 370 0.59 -16.57 -0.25
CA TYR A 370 1.34 -15.31 -0.38
C TYR A 370 1.53 -14.90 -1.84
N GLY A 371 0.99 -15.66 -2.80
CA GLY A 371 1.16 -15.49 -4.24
C GLY A 371 0.80 -14.08 -4.70
N ALA A 372 -0.40 -13.62 -4.36
CA ALA A 372 -0.93 -12.31 -4.76
C ALA A 372 -0.25 -11.11 -4.10
N LEU A 373 0.60 -11.31 -3.08
CA LEU A 373 1.34 -10.23 -2.42
C LEU A 373 2.59 -9.86 -3.26
N PRO A 374 2.62 -8.68 -3.88
CA PRO A 374 3.72 -8.32 -4.77
C PRO A 374 5.03 -8.16 -4.00
N GLN A 375 6.12 -8.51 -4.69
CA GLN A 375 7.46 -8.18 -4.25
C GLN A 375 7.75 -6.69 -4.51
N MET A 376 8.26 -5.97 -3.51
CA MET A 376 8.66 -4.58 -3.68
C MET A 376 10.03 -4.46 -4.37
N ARG A 377 10.17 -3.43 -5.21
CA ARG A 377 11.40 -3.09 -5.92
C ARG A 377 11.68 -1.61 -5.73
N LEU A 378 12.86 -1.26 -5.21
CA LEU A 378 13.27 0.12 -5.02
C LEU A 378 14.17 0.54 -6.17
N MET A 379 13.81 1.63 -6.84
CA MET A 379 14.59 2.23 -7.91
C MET A 379 15.00 3.64 -7.49
N THR A 380 16.30 3.85 -7.29
CA THR A 380 16.85 5.16 -6.93
C THR A 380 17.52 5.80 -8.14
N TYR A 381 17.34 7.11 -8.30
CA TYR A 381 17.91 7.84 -9.42
C TYR A 381 18.68 9.06 -8.93
N GLN A 382 19.98 9.10 -9.26
CA GLN A 382 20.76 10.30 -9.12
C GLN A 382 20.30 11.34 -10.16
N MET A 383 19.92 12.52 -9.66
CA MET A 383 19.55 13.65 -10.50
C MET A 383 20.78 14.36 -11.06
N PRO A 384 20.70 14.97 -12.26
CA PRO A 384 21.79 15.76 -12.81
C PRO A 384 22.19 16.89 -11.87
N ASP A 385 23.48 17.22 -11.82
CA ASP A 385 24.04 18.25 -10.93
C ASP A 385 23.35 19.61 -11.10
N GLU A 386 22.89 19.94 -12.32
CA GLU A 386 22.13 21.17 -12.55
C GLU A 386 20.82 21.23 -11.74
N LEU A 387 20.15 20.11 -11.52
CA LEU A 387 18.94 20.04 -10.68
C LEU A 387 19.31 20.00 -9.21
N VAL A 388 20.38 19.27 -8.86
CA VAL A 388 20.86 19.17 -7.47
C VAL A 388 21.25 20.54 -6.93
N SER A 389 21.95 21.35 -7.74
CA SER A 389 22.41 22.68 -7.33
C SER A 389 21.30 23.68 -6.99
N ILE A 390 20.06 23.41 -7.43
CA ILE A 390 18.89 24.28 -7.16
C ILE A 390 18.31 24.00 -5.78
N ALA A 391 18.47 22.77 -5.29
CA ALA A 391 17.88 22.29 -4.05
C ALA A 391 18.90 21.49 -3.23
N SER A 392 20.09 22.06 -3.03
CA SER A 392 21.07 21.55 -2.09
C SER A 392 20.99 22.31 -0.77
N THR A 393 20.65 21.60 0.30
CA THR A 393 20.59 22.16 1.67
C THR A 393 21.22 21.19 2.67
N GLY A 394 22.07 21.71 3.55
CA GLY A 394 22.70 20.95 4.64
C GLY A 394 24.21 20.73 4.48
N GLU A 395 24.81 19.99 5.41
CA GLU A 395 26.26 19.71 5.45
C GLU A 395 26.73 18.67 4.41
N PHE A 396 25.80 18.06 3.64
CA PHE A 396 26.07 16.88 2.80
C PHE A 396 25.72 17.03 1.30
N ASP A 397 25.38 18.23 0.82
CA ASP A 397 24.98 18.48 -0.59
C ASP A 397 23.91 17.47 -1.12
N GLU A 398 23.00 17.04 -0.25
CA GLU A 398 21.91 16.12 -0.62
C GLU A 398 20.80 16.86 -1.40
N PHE A 399 20.19 16.17 -2.37
CA PHE A 399 19.07 16.70 -3.14
C PHE A 399 17.79 16.79 -2.31
N ASP A 400 17.41 18.01 -1.95
CA ASP A 400 16.24 18.31 -1.14
C ASP A 400 14.97 18.34 -2.01
N LEU A 401 14.16 17.28 -1.90
CA LEU A 401 12.90 17.18 -2.67
C LEU A 401 11.85 18.20 -2.20
N ASN A 402 11.87 18.60 -0.94
CA ASN A 402 10.90 19.57 -0.43
C ASN A 402 11.16 20.96 -1.00
N GLU A 403 12.43 21.39 -1.10
CA GLU A 403 12.80 22.64 -1.78
C GLU A 403 12.61 22.53 -3.30
N PHE A 404 13.02 21.41 -3.92
CA PHE A 404 12.88 21.23 -5.37
C PHE A 404 11.42 21.29 -5.83
N PHE A 405 10.52 20.64 -5.10
CA PHE A 405 9.07 20.67 -5.35
C PHE A 405 8.34 21.76 -4.54
N ALA A 406 9.04 22.80 -4.08
CA ALA A 406 8.40 23.91 -3.39
C ALA A 406 7.42 24.64 -4.32
N ALA A 407 6.19 24.84 -3.83
CA ALA A 407 5.11 25.45 -4.59
C ALA A 407 4.33 26.45 -3.74
N THR A 408 3.68 27.40 -4.40
CA THR A 408 2.81 28.40 -3.76
C THR A 408 1.51 28.56 -4.55
N GLY A 409 0.48 29.11 -3.92
CA GLY A 409 -0.84 29.31 -4.53
C GLY A 409 -1.83 28.19 -4.21
N LEU A 410 -3.06 28.35 -4.70
CA LEU A 410 -4.20 27.47 -4.39
C LEU A 410 -4.89 27.01 -5.69
N GLY A 411 -5.20 25.72 -5.77
CA GLY A 411 -5.92 25.13 -6.90
C GLY A 411 -5.26 25.46 -8.25
N ASP A 412 -6.03 26.00 -9.18
CA ASP A 412 -5.58 26.34 -10.54
C ASP A 412 -4.50 27.44 -10.59
N PHE A 413 -4.29 28.17 -9.49
CA PHE A 413 -3.24 29.20 -9.38
C PHE A 413 -1.96 28.67 -8.73
N ALA A 414 -1.95 27.43 -8.27
CA ALA A 414 -0.77 26.81 -7.67
C ALA A 414 0.33 26.62 -8.73
N HIS A 415 1.56 26.98 -8.38
CA HIS A 415 2.72 26.85 -9.26
C HIS A 415 4.00 26.57 -8.48
N TYR A 416 4.93 25.87 -9.11
CA TYR A 416 6.26 25.61 -8.57
C TYR A 416 7.11 26.87 -8.58
N LYS A 417 7.90 27.05 -7.51
CA LYS A 417 8.97 28.05 -7.45
C LYS A 417 10.01 27.79 -8.55
N HIS A 418 10.38 26.51 -8.73
CA HIS A 418 11.37 26.04 -9.70
C HIS A 418 10.72 25.35 -10.91
N LYS A 419 9.66 25.95 -11.48
CA LYS A 419 8.82 25.32 -12.51
C LYS A 419 9.60 24.73 -13.70
N ASN A 420 10.59 25.46 -14.22
CA ASN A 420 11.36 25.01 -15.38
C ASN A 420 12.18 23.76 -15.06
N ASP A 421 12.68 23.64 -13.84
CA ASP A 421 13.52 22.52 -13.41
C ASP A 421 12.66 21.30 -13.06
N VAL A 422 11.47 21.51 -12.51
CA VAL A 422 10.46 20.45 -12.38
C VAL A 422 9.99 19.95 -13.76
N GLN A 423 9.89 20.83 -14.76
CA GLN A 423 9.62 20.40 -16.14
C GLN A 423 10.77 19.55 -16.71
N LYS A 424 12.04 19.95 -16.52
CA LYS A 424 13.19 19.13 -16.91
C LYS A 424 13.17 17.76 -16.22
N TRP A 425 12.76 17.71 -14.95
CA TRP A 425 12.58 16.45 -14.23
C TRP A 425 11.50 15.56 -14.86
N LEU A 426 10.35 16.13 -15.30
CA LEU A 426 9.35 15.38 -16.07
C LEU A 426 9.93 14.80 -17.37
N ASP A 427 10.81 15.53 -18.04
CA ASP A 427 11.49 15.04 -19.24
C ASP A 427 12.49 13.91 -18.91
N ILE A 428 13.19 14.00 -17.78
CA ILE A 428 14.13 12.99 -17.28
C ILE A 428 13.43 11.66 -16.98
N ILE A 429 12.31 11.67 -16.26
CA ILE A 429 11.58 10.42 -15.91
C ILE A 429 10.93 9.76 -17.13
N ARG A 430 10.84 10.51 -18.25
CA ARG A 430 10.45 10.02 -19.57
C ARG A 430 11.63 9.65 -20.47
N GLY A 431 12.86 9.71 -19.96
CA GLY A 431 14.07 9.40 -20.70
C GLY A 431 14.38 10.38 -21.84
N GLN A 432 13.85 11.61 -21.79
CA GLN A 432 13.96 12.64 -22.83
C GLN A 432 15.06 13.67 -22.57
N TYR A 433 15.94 13.43 -21.59
CA TYR A 433 17.02 14.34 -21.25
C TYR A 433 18.17 14.30 -22.27
N ALA A 434 18.38 15.42 -22.97
CA ALA A 434 19.24 15.51 -24.16
C ALA A 434 20.72 15.11 -23.95
N PRO A 435 21.40 15.46 -22.84
CA PRO A 435 22.78 15.00 -22.58
C PRO A 435 22.95 13.48 -22.54
N ARG A 436 21.90 12.72 -22.21
CA ARG A 436 21.93 11.24 -22.14
C ARG A 436 21.81 10.53 -23.48
N ALA A 437 21.35 11.21 -24.54
CA ALA A 437 21.33 10.62 -25.87
C ALA A 437 22.76 10.25 -26.34
N ILE A 438 23.77 11.00 -25.87
CA ILE A 438 25.18 10.79 -26.21
C ILE A 438 25.79 9.66 -25.35
N GLU A 439 25.39 9.52 -24.08
CA GLU A 439 25.90 8.48 -23.18
C GLU A 439 25.28 7.10 -23.45
N SER A 440 23.99 7.02 -23.74
CA SER A 440 23.32 5.76 -24.13
C SER A 440 23.89 5.14 -25.40
N LEU A 441 24.48 5.96 -26.29
CA LEU A 441 25.24 5.49 -27.46
C LEU A 441 26.59 4.87 -27.07
N LYS A 442 27.16 5.22 -25.91
CA LYS A 442 28.43 4.67 -25.40
C LYS A 442 28.24 3.37 -24.61
N THR A 443 27.18 3.27 -23.82
CA THR A 443 26.89 2.11 -22.95
C THR A 443 26.07 1.02 -23.64
N GLY A 444 25.48 1.31 -24.80
CA GLY A 444 24.73 0.35 -25.62
C GLY A 444 23.37 -0.06 -25.06
N SER A 445 22.96 0.48 -23.91
CA SER A 445 21.65 0.22 -23.30
C SER A 445 21.08 1.50 -22.67
N LYS A 446 19.76 1.67 -22.76
CA LYS A 446 19.08 2.79 -22.08
C LYS A 446 18.71 2.34 -20.67
N PRO A 447 19.06 3.14 -19.64
CA PRO A 447 18.61 2.85 -18.28
C PRO A 447 17.07 2.84 -18.19
N PRO A 448 16.51 1.98 -17.34
CA PRO A 448 15.06 1.82 -17.20
C PRO A 448 14.48 3.01 -16.42
N PHE A 449 13.96 4.03 -17.12
CA PHE A 449 13.25 5.14 -16.47
C PHE A 449 11.75 4.86 -16.35
N PRO A 450 11.07 5.40 -15.31
CA PRO A 450 9.69 5.04 -14.99
C PRO A 450 8.75 5.17 -16.20
N TYR A 451 8.65 6.35 -16.80
CA TYR A 451 7.71 6.63 -17.88
C TYR A 451 8.35 6.50 -19.28
N SER A 452 9.35 5.63 -19.43
CA SER A 452 10.00 5.38 -20.72
C SER A 452 10.30 3.91 -21.00
N ASP A 453 10.59 3.11 -19.97
CA ASP A 453 10.89 1.69 -20.15
C ASP A 453 9.60 0.89 -20.33
N VAL A 454 9.51 0.15 -21.43
CA VAL A 454 8.33 -0.67 -21.79
C VAL A 454 7.96 -1.71 -20.73
N ARG A 455 8.93 -2.13 -19.90
CA ARG A 455 8.69 -3.07 -18.80
C ARG A 455 8.10 -2.38 -17.56
N LEU A 456 8.36 -1.09 -17.39
CA LEU A 456 7.87 -0.29 -16.25
C LEU A 456 6.51 0.36 -16.53
N LEU A 457 6.24 0.75 -17.78
CA LEU A 457 4.97 1.40 -18.18
C LEU A 457 3.71 0.66 -17.68
N PRO A 458 3.59 -0.68 -17.77
CA PRO A 458 2.43 -1.39 -17.23
C PRO A 458 2.24 -1.27 -15.72
N TYR A 459 3.33 -1.10 -14.97
CA TYR A 459 3.30 -0.85 -13.51
C TYR A 459 3.03 0.62 -13.16
N LEU A 460 3.07 1.53 -14.13
CA LEU A 460 2.79 2.95 -13.95
C LEU A 460 1.42 3.38 -14.47
N GLN A 461 0.64 2.44 -15.02
CA GLN A 461 -0.75 2.65 -15.42
C GLN A 461 -1.56 3.34 -14.31
N HIS A 462 -1.40 2.90 -13.07
CA HIS A 462 -1.96 3.54 -11.89
C HIS A 462 -0.85 3.77 -10.87
N SER A 463 -0.51 5.04 -10.65
CA SER A 463 0.57 5.44 -9.76
C SER A 463 0.14 6.43 -8.69
N LEU A 464 0.85 6.38 -7.56
CA LEU A 464 0.73 7.35 -6.47
C LEU A 464 1.98 8.23 -6.46
N TRP A 465 1.83 9.55 -6.48
CA TRP A 465 2.96 10.48 -6.37
C TRP A 465 2.84 11.19 -5.03
N PHE A 466 3.89 11.07 -4.22
CA PHE A 466 3.89 11.56 -2.85
C PHE A 466 4.68 12.88 -2.75
N LEU A 467 3.96 14.00 -2.80
CA LEU A 467 4.50 15.36 -2.85
C LEU A 467 4.58 16.01 -1.47
N PRO A 468 5.34 17.12 -1.33
CA PRO A 468 5.58 17.74 -0.03
C PRO A 468 4.33 18.33 0.63
N ASN A 469 3.49 19.02 -0.14
CA ASN A 469 2.33 19.75 0.39
C ASN A 469 1.17 19.88 -0.62
N VAL A 470 0.04 20.43 -0.17
CA VAL A 470 -1.16 20.63 -0.99
C VAL A 470 -0.88 21.51 -2.21
N ALA A 471 -0.11 22.60 -2.04
CA ALA A 471 0.25 23.49 -3.14
C ALA A 471 1.07 22.77 -4.21
N ALA A 472 2.00 21.89 -3.81
CA ALA A 472 2.81 21.09 -4.73
C ALA A 472 1.95 20.08 -5.51
N CYS A 473 0.95 19.46 -4.87
CA CYS A 473 0.02 18.57 -5.56
C CYS A 473 -0.76 19.30 -6.66
N HIS A 474 -1.31 20.48 -6.36
CA HIS A 474 -2.00 21.28 -7.36
C HIS A 474 -1.06 21.83 -8.43
N ALA A 475 0.15 22.28 -8.06
CA ALA A 475 1.15 22.75 -9.01
C ALA A 475 1.58 21.65 -9.99
N MET A 476 1.72 20.40 -9.52
CA MET A 476 1.97 19.25 -10.40
C MET A 476 0.81 19.02 -11.36
N ALA A 477 -0.43 18.99 -10.86
CA ALA A 477 -1.61 18.81 -11.71
C ALA A 477 -1.69 19.88 -12.81
N ASN A 478 -1.46 21.14 -12.44
CA ASN A 478 -1.44 22.26 -13.37
C ASN A 478 -0.33 22.11 -14.41
N LEU A 479 0.89 21.74 -13.99
CA LEU A 479 2.02 21.54 -14.88
C LEU A 479 1.77 20.40 -15.87
N LEU A 480 1.27 19.26 -15.40
CA LEU A 480 0.94 18.10 -16.26
C LEU A 480 -0.14 18.45 -17.30
N ALA A 481 -1.08 19.34 -16.97
CA ALA A 481 -2.12 19.81 -17.88
C ALA A 481 -1.65 20.81 -18.95
N GLU A 482 -0.42 21.34 -18.86
CA GLU A 482 0.08 22.30 -19.84
C GLU A 482 0.23 21.70 -21.23
N LYS A 483 0.11 22.54 -22.27
CA LYS A 483 0.03 22.09 -23.67
C LYS A 483 1.26 21.31 -24.14
N GLN A 484 2.45 21.65 -23.65
CA GLN A 484 3.67 20.93 -23.97
C GLN A 484 3.72 19.51 -23.36
N ASN A 485 2.95 19.27 -22.31
CA ASN A 485 2.95 18.04 -21.52
C ASN A 485 1.94 16.98 -22.04
N SER A 486 1.77 16.92 -23.36
CA SER A 486 0.78 16.07 -24.05
C SER A 486 0.78 14.58 -23.66
N PHE A 487 1.93 14.00 -23.34
CA PHE A 487 2.00 12.61 -22.86
C PHE A 487 1.18 12.37 -21.59
N TRP A 488 1.17 13.35 -20.70
CA TRP A 488 0.47 13.24 -19.42
C TRP A 488 -1.04 13.38 -19.58
N HIS A 489 -1.52 13.88 -20.72
CA HIS A 489 -2.96 13.99 -21.02
C HIS A 489 -3.63 12.63 -21.25
N GLU A 490 -2.84 11.56 -21.43
CA GLU A 490 -3.35 10.18 -21.40
C GLU A 490 -3.70 9.69 -19.98
N TYR A 491 -3.24 10.39 -18.94
CA TYR A 491 -3.49 10.05 -17.54
C TYR A 491 -4.57 10.97 -16.97
N GLU A 492 -5.55 10.38 -16.29
CA GLU A 492 -6.43 11.14 -15.41
C GLU A 492 -5.67 11.47 -14.12
N VAL A 493 -5.43 12.76 -13.90
CA VAL A 493 -4.71 13.27 -12.73
C VAL A 493 -5.72 13.56 -11.61
N VAL A 494 -5.59 12.85 -10.50
CA VAL A 494 -6.45 13.01 -9.32
C VAL A 494 -5.66 13.65 -8.19
N VAL A 495 -6.03 14.87 -7.80
CA VAL A 495 -5.45 15.53 -6.62
C VAL A 495 -6.18 15.04 -5.37
N ALA A 496 -5.58 14.08 -4.68
CA ALA A 496 -6.02 13.59 -3.38
C ALA A 496 -5.32 14.36 -2.25
N ALA A 497 -5.39 15.69 -2.28
CA ALA A 497 -4.78 16.58 -1.29
C ALA A 497 -5.72 17.74 -0.98
N GLY A 498 -5.60 18.30 0.24
CA GLY A 498 -6.43 19.42 0.66
C GLY A 498 -7.91 19.07 0.89
N ALA A 499 -8.66 20.00 1.47
CA ALA A 499 -10.04 19.73 1.92
C ALA A 499 -11.03 19.44 0.78
N SER A 500 -10.74 19.87 -0.45
CA SER A 500 -11.56 19.62 -1.64
C SER A 500 -11.56 18.16 -2.08
N ALA A 501 -10.53 17.39 -1.74
CA ALA A 501 -10.44 15.97 -2.07
C ALA A 501 -11.38 15.07 -1.26
N GLY A 502 -12.09 15.61 -0.26
CA GLY A 502 -12.83 14.82 0.72
C GLY A 502 -12.02 14.53 1.99
N ILE A 503 -12.69 13.98 3.00
CA ILE A 503 -12.14 13.72 4.34
C ILE A 503 -12.17 12.22 4.62
N GLY A 504 -11.03 11.65 5.04
CA GLY A 504 -10.93 10.22 5.36
C GLY A 504 -11.41 9.34 4.21
N LEU A 505 -12.42 8.49 4.47
CA LEU A 505 -13.03 7.62 3.47
C LEU A 505 -13.62 8.39 2.28
N ALA A 506 -14.08 9.63 2.45
CA ALA A 506 -14.65 10.41 1.35
C ALA A 506 -13.61 10.85 0.30
N ALA A 507 -12.31 10.69 0.58
CA ALA A 507 -11.24 10.94 -0.39
C ALA A 507 -10.90 9.73 -1.28
N VAL A 508 -11.46 8.56 -0.99
CA VAL A 508 -11.28 7.33 -1.78
C VAL A 508 -12.16 7.29 -3.04
N PRO A 509 -13.46 7.66 -3.00
CA PRO A 509 -14.33 7.58 -4.17
C PRO A 509 -13.82 8.29 -5.42
N PRO A 510 -13.25 9.52 -5.36
CA PRO A 510 -12.70 10.17 -6.55
C PRO A 510 -11.59 9.35 -7.22
N VAL A 511 -10.69 8.78 -6.41
CA VAL A 511 -9.60 7.92 -6.90
C VAL A 511 -10.14 6.63 -7.50
N ARG A 512 -11.09 5.95 -6.83
CA ARG A 512 -11.71 4.73 -7.35
C ARG A 512 -12.49 4.98 -8.63
N THR A 513 -13.16 6.13 -8.74
CA THR A 513 -13.92 6.51 -9.94
C THR A 513 -13.00 6.74 -11.13
N ALA A 514 -11.91 7.48 -10.95
CA ALA A 514 -10.91 7.72 -12.00
C ALA A 514 -10.21 6.43 -12.45
N ILE A 515 -9.93 5.52 -11.50
CA ILE A 515 -9.36 4.21 -11.81
C ILE A 515 -10.41 3.33 -12.52
N GLY A 516 -11.67 3.37 -12.11
CA GLY A 516 -12.72 2.49 -12.64
C GLY A 516 -12.30 1.02 -12.52
N SER A 517 -12.34 0.30 -13.64
CA SER A 517 -11.93 -1.10 -13.74
C SER A 517 -10.45 -1.35 -13.39
N GLY A 518 -9.59 -0.35 -13.61
CA GLY A 518 -8.14 -0.47 -13.51
C GLY A 518 -7.45 -1.06 -14.74
N PHE A 519 -8.19 -1.38 -15.80
CA PHE A 519 -7.65 -1.98 -17.03
C PHE A 519 -7.61 -0.99 -18.19
N ASP A 520 -8.61 -0.13 -18.31
CA ASP A 520 -8.82 0.76 -19.46
C ASP A 520 -8.31 2.19 -19.26
N THR A 521 -8.06 2.53 -18.01
CA THR A 521 -7.72 3.89 -17.59
C THR A 521 -6.25 3.96 -17.25
N LYS A 522 -5.71 5.18 -17.25
CA LYS A 522 -4.40 5.48 -16.68
C LYS A 522 -4.58 6.60 -15.69
N THR A 523 -4.03 6.48 -14.49
CA THR A 523 -4.22 7.49 -13.44
C THR A 523 -2.92 7.84 -12.73
N ILE A 524 -2.81 9.12 -12.37
CA ILE A 524 -1.79 9.63 -11.47
C ILE A 524 -2.51 10.23 -10.27
N THR A 525 -2.40 9.58 -9.12
CA THR A 525 -2.92 10.13 -7.86
C THR A 525 -1.85 10.96 -7.18
N LEU A 526 -2.11 12.25 -6.97
CA LEU A 526 -1.21 13.18 -6.30
C LEU A 526 -1.66 13.33 -4.83
N SER A 527 -0.76 13.09 -3.89
CA SER A 527 -1.05 13.24 -2.46
C SER A 527 0.14 13.82 -1.71
N CYS A 528 -0.12 14.55 -0.63
CA CYS A 528 0.88 15.00 0.35
C CYS A 528 0.70 14.37 1.74
N GLY A 529 -0.14 13.35 1.89
CA GLY A 529 -0.33 12.63 3.16
C GLY A 529 -1.63 11.85 3.20
N LYS A 530 -2.69 12.38 2.59
CA LYS A 530 -3.96 11.66 2.44
C LYS A 530 -3.78 10.37 1.66
N LEU A 531 -4.57 9.35 2.00
CA LEU A 531 -4.54 8.04 1.36
C LEU A 531 -3.22 7.26 1.51
N THR A 532 -2.19 7.84 2.14
CA THR A 532 -0.97 7.12 2.55
C THR A 532 -1.21 6.30 3.81
N THR A 533 -2.36 6.47 4.45
CA THR A 533 -2.79 5.71 5.63
C THR A 533 -4.23 5.19 5.48
N GLY A 534 -4.51 4.04 6.09
CA GLY A 534 -5.87 3.52 6.28
C GLY A 534 -6.69 3.07 5.06
N ILE A 535 -6.18 3.16 3.83
CA ILE A 535 -6.93 2.74 2.62
C ILE A 535 -6.21 1.66 1.79
N THR A 536 -6.97 0.96 0.96
CA THR A 536 -6.46 -0.03 0.00
C THR A 536 -6.97 0.29 -1.40
N VAL A 537 -6.03 0.48 -2.33
CA VAL A 537 -6.27 0.60 -3.78
C VAL A 537 -5.43 -0.48 -4.46
N PRO A 538 -6.02 -1.63 -4.81
CA PRO A 538 -5.33 -2.76 -5.44
C PRO A 538 -4.52 -2.40 -6.70
N GLN A 539 -5.06 -1.50 -7.51
CA GLN A 539 -4.53 -1.16 -8.84
C GLN A 539 -3.21 -0.39 -8.78
N TRP A 540 -2.94 0.35 -7.69
CA TRP A 540 -1.69 1.08 -7.51
C TRP A 540 -0.50 0.12 -7.53
N SER A 541 0.31 0.25 -8.57
CA SER A 541 1.45 -0.63 -8.82
C SER A 541 2.80 0.06 -8.58
N SER A 542 2.79 1.39 -8.54
CA SER A 542 4.00 2.22 -8.38
C SER A 542 3.76 3.45 -7.52
N ILE A 543 4.78 3.84 -6.75
CA ILE A 543 4.81 5.09 -6.00
C ILE A 543 6.07 5.89 -6.34
N LEU A 544 5.92 7.20 -6.55
CA LEU A 544 7.03 8.15 -6.68
C LEU A 544 7.17 8.91 -5.35
N MET A 545 8.33 8.79 -4.71
CA MET A 545 8.69 9.52 -3.49
C MET A 545 9.25 10.89 -3.86
N LEU A 546 8.41 11.93 -3.81
CA LEU A 546 8.71 13.30 -4.25
C LEU A 546 8.78 14.29 -3.08
N ARG A 547 9.05 13.79 -1.87
CA ARG A 547 9.24 14.59 -0.66
C ARG A 547 10.30 13.98 0.24
N ASN A 548 10.89 14.79 1.11
CA ASN A 548 11.76 14.28 2.15
C ASN A 548 10.90 13.61 3.23
N LEU A 549 11.27 12.37 3.57
CA LEU A 549 10.78 11.64 4.74
C LEU A 549 11.98 11.41 5.65
N GLN A 550 11.83 11.83 6.89
CA GLN A 550 12.82 11.75 7.96
C GLN A 550 12.77 10.38 8.64
N SER A 551 11.60 9.76 8.77
CA SER A 551 11.45 8.48 9.47
C SER A 551 11.27 7.27 8.53
N PRO A 552 11.92 6.12 8.83
CA PRO A 552 11.71 4.88 8.07
C PRO A 552 10.24 4.43 8.10
N GLU A 553 9.56 4.69 9.21
CA GLU A 553 8.16 4.38 9.42
C GLU A 553 7.26 5.04 8.37
N THR A 554 7.35 6.36 8.21
CA THR A 554 6.55 7.10 7.25
C THR A 554 6.91 6.70 5.81
N TYR A 555 8.20 6.49 5.53
CA TYR A 555 8.68 6.04 4.22
C TYR A 555 8.07 4.70 3.81
N PHE A 556 8.20 3.68 4.67
CA PHE A 556 7.68 2.35 4.35
C PHE A 556 6.16 2.29 4.45
N GLN A 557 5.52 3.11 5.31
CA GLN A 557 4.07 3.23 5.35
C GLN A 557 3.48 3.77 4.04
N ALA A 558 4.18 4.70 3.38
CA ALA A 558 3.81 5.13 2.03
C ALA A 558 4.15 4.05 0.99
N ALA A 559 5.35 3.47 1.04
CA ALA A 559 5.81 2.46 0.08
C ALA A 559 4.88 1.22 0.02
N PHE A 560 4.46 0.69 1.17
CA PHE A 560 3.60 -0.50 1.22
C PHE A 560 2.16 -0.25 0.71
N ARG A 561 1.77 0.98 0.36
CA ARG A 561 0.47 1.26 -0.27
C ARG A 561 0.34 0.57 -1.62
N VAL A 562 1.42 0.51 -2.39
CA VAL A 562 1.46 -0.15 -3.69
C VAL A 562 1.62 -1.67 -3.57
N GLN A 563 1.89 -2.19 -2.36
CA GLN A 563 2.00 -3.62 -2.07
C GLN A 563 0.65 -4.34 -1.89
N SER A 564 -0.48 -3.65 -2.09
CA SER A 564 -1.81 -4.27 -1.97
C SER A 564 -1.97 -5.38 -3.03
N PRO A 565 -2.49 -6.57 -2.71
CA PRO A 565 -2.75 -7.60 -3.72
C PRO A 565 -3.68 -7.11 -4.83
N TRP A 566 -3.43 -7.57 -6.06
CA TRP A 566 -4.37 -7.42 -7.18
C TRP A 566 -4.34 -8.67 -8.04
N SER A 567 -5.44 -9.41 -8.01
CA SER A 567 -5.58 -10.73 -8.62
C SER A 567 -7.01 -10.98 -9.07
N ILE A 568 -7.18 -11.98 -9.94
CA ILE A 568 -8.46 -12.47 -10.44
C ILE A 568 -8.63 -13.90 -9.96
N ASN A 569 -9.64 -14.14 -9.12
CA ASN A 569 -10.01 -15.48 -8.71
C ASN A 569 -10.82 -16.19 -9.81
N ASN A 570 -10.57 -17.48 -9.99
CA ASN A 570 -11.18 -18.33 -11.01
C ASN A 570 -11.15 -17.69 -12.42
N PRO A 571 -9.99 -17.29 -12.95
CA PRO A 571 -9.90 -16.45 -14.14
C PRO A 571 -10.60 -17.03 -15.38
N ASN A 572 -10.78 -18.36 -15.45
CA ASN A 572 -11.38 -19.06 -16.59
C ASN A 572 -12.76 -19.68 -16.31
N GLY A 573 -13.33 -19.46 -15.12
CA GLY A 573 -14.64 -19.98 -14.69
C GLY A 573 -14.65 -21.45 -14.26
N ASN A 574 -13.60 -22.20 -14.60
CA ASN A 574 -13.54 -23.65 -14.46
C ASN A 574 -12.95 -24.16 -13.14
N ASP A 575 -12.13 -23.35 -12.47
CA ASP A 575 -11.42 -23.76 -11.25
C ASP A 575 -11.53 -22.66 -10.18
N PRO A 576 -12.36 -22.86 -9.13
CA PRO A 576 -12.53 -21.88 -8.06
C PRO A 576 -11.24 -21.63 -7.25
N ASN A 577 -10.22 -22.49 -7.37
CA ASN A 577 -8.95 -22.36 -6.67
C ASN A 577 -7.84 -21.76 -7.54
N GLU A 578 -8.08 -21.53 -8.84
CA GLU A 578 -7.13 -20.85 -9.72
C GLU A 578 -7.15 -19.34 -9.43
N GLU A 579 -5.98 -18.72 -9.35
CA GLU A 579 -5.83 -17.27 -9.14
C GLU A 579 -4.81 -16.70 -10.14
N GLU A 580 -5.21 -15.71 -10.93
CA GLU A 580 -4.29 -14.96 -11.79
C GLU A 580 -3.78 -13.72 -11.04
N ILE A 581 -2.47 -13.63 -10.83
CA ILE A 581 -1.84 -12.51 -10.13
C ILE A 581 -1.50 -11.39 -11.12
N LEU A 582 -2.30 -10.33 -11.14
CA LEU A 582 -2.11 -9.19 -12.05
C LEU A 582 -0.95 -8.27 -11.64
N LYS A 583 -0.53 -8.35 -10.37
CA LYS A 583 0.55 -7.54 -9.81
C LYS A 583 1.55 -8.43 -9.06
N PRO A 584 2.54 -9.01 -9.76
CA PRO A 584 3.57 -9.83 -9.12
C PRO A 584 4.64 -8.99 -8.41
N ALA A 585 4.79 -7.73 -8.81
CA ALA A 585 5.73 -6.78 -8.23
C ALA A 585 5.13 -5.37 -8.13
N CYS A 586 5.71 -4.55 -7.27
CA CYS A 586 5.39 -3.12 -7.17
C CYS A 586 6.67 -2.29 -7.01
N PHE A 587 6.63 -1.05 -7.47
CA PHE A 587 7.83 -0.21 -7.61
C PHE A 587 7.76 1.04 -6.72
N VAL A 588 8.88 1.32 -6.06
CA VAL A 588 9.13 2.58 -5.36
C VAL A 588 10.21 3.32 -6.15
N PHE A 589 9.89 4.50 -6.63
CA PHE A 589 10.83 5.36 -7.35
C PHE A 589 11.23 6.53 -6.44
N ASP A 590 12.53 6.65 -6.15
CA ASP A 590 13.07 7.76 -5.34
C ASP A 590 14.19 8.48 -6.10
N PHE A 591 14.22 9.81 -5.98
CA PHE A 591 15.12 10.70 -6.71
C PHE A 591 16.18 11.34 -5.80
N ALA A 592 16.25 10.92 -4.53
CA ALA A 592 17.28 11.26 -3.56
C ALA A 592 17.91 9.95 -3.00
N PRO A 593 18.81 9.30 -3.76
CA PRO A 593 19.32 7.96 -3.45
C PRO A 593 19.89 7.81 -2.04
N THR A 594 20.74 8.73 -1.59
CA THR A 594 21.37 8.69 -0.27
C THR A 594 20.34 8.58 0.85
N ARG A 595 19.30 9.42 0.80
CA ARG A 595 18.20 9.40 1.77
C ARG A 595 17.41 8.11 1.70
N ALA A 596 17.02 7.67 0.51
CA ALA A 596 16.24 6.44 0.33
C ALA A 596 16.98 5.20 0.88
N LEU A 597 18.28 5.10 0.60
CA LEU A 597 19.12 4.00 1.08
C LEU A 597 19.37 4.07 2.60
N ARG A 598 19.46 5.28 3.17
CA ARG A 598 19.47 5.47 4.64
C ARG A 598 18.17 4.97 5.27
N GLN A 599 17.01 5.35 4.72
CA GLN A 599 15.71 4.87 5.23
C GLN A 599 15.59 3.34 5.15
N LEU A 600 16.06 2.74 4.06
CA LEU A 600 16.10 1.29 3.88
C LEU A 600 17.02 0.60 4.92
N SER A 601 18.22 1.15 5.12
CA SER A 601 19.20 0.63 6.09
C SER A 601 18.65 0.69 7.52
N GLU A 602 18.16 1.86 7.94
CA GLU A 602 17.56 2.04 9.26
C GLU A 602 16.36 1.12 9.48
N TYR A 603 15.49 0.97 8.48
CA TYR A 603 14.37 0.05 8.56
C TYR A 603 14.82 -1.40 8.73
N GLY A 604 15.80 -1.87 7.93
CA GLY A 604 16.35 -3.22 8.03
C GLY A 604 16.94 -3.50 9.41
N MET A 605 17.73 -2.57 9.95
CA MET A 605 18.29 -2.70 11.31
C MET A 605 17.20 -2.74 12.40
N ARG A 606 16.13 -1.94 12.28
CA ARG A 606 15.04 -1.91 13.26
C ARG A 606 14.12 -3.14 13.21
N LEU A 607 14.03 -3.82 12.06
CA LEU A 607 13.26 -5.07 11.93
C LEU A 607 13.96 -6.28 12.57
N SER A 608 15.29 -6.25 12.66
CA SER A 608 16.09 -7.34 13.20
C SER A 608 16.87 -6.89 14.45
N PRO A 609 16.19 -6.54 15.56
CA PRO A 609 16.84 -6.01 16.77
C PRO A 609 17.81 -6.99 17.41
N ASN A 610 17.67 -8.28 17.13
CA ASN A 610 18.53 -9.35 17.64
C ASN A 610 19.73 -9.66 16.71
N GLU A 611 19.85 -9.01 15.55
CA GLU A 611 20.98 -9.18 14.64
C GLU A 611 22.04 -8.10 14.93
N PRO A 612 23.20 -8.46 15.51
CA PRO A 612 24.20 -7.49 15.91
C PRO A 612 25.00 -6.92 14.73
N ASN A 613 24.96 -7.57 13.56
CA ASN A 613 25.64 -7.09 12.36
C ASN A 613 24.67 -6.33 11.44
N PRO A 614 24.82 -5.00 11.28
CA PRO A 614 23.98 -4.19 10.39
C PRO A 614 23.94 -4.69 8.95
N GLU A 615 25.05 -5.21 8.43
CA GLU A 615 25.11 -5.72 7.05
C GLU A 615 24.24 -6.96 6.88
N ASN A 616 24.21 -7.86 7.87
CA ASN A 616 23.33 -9.03 7.83
C ASN A 616 21.85 -8.63 7.88
N ALA A 617 21.49 -7.69 8.76
CA ALA A 617 20.12 -7.19 8.88
C ALA A 617 19.64 -6.55 7.56
N VAL A 618 20.48 -5.74 6.93
CA VAL A 618 20.18 -5.12 5.62
C VAL A 618 20.16 -6.17 4.51
N LYS A 619 21.10 -7.13 4.51
CA LYS A 619 21.21 -8.21 3.52
C LYS A 619 19.94 -9.04 3.42
N GLU A 620 19.34 -9.36 4.55
CA GLU A 620 18.07 -10.09 4.58
C GLU A 620 16.95 -9.30 3.90
N LEU A 621 16.81 -8.01 4.23
CA LEU A 621 15.78 -7.14 3.65
C LEU A 621 15.93 -7.02 2.13
N ILE A 622 17.14 -6.76 1.64
CA ILE A 622 17.38 -6.51 0.20
C ILE A 622 17.29 -7.78 -0.64
N SER A 623 17.42 -8.97 -0.02
CA SER A 623 17.20 -10.24 -0.71
C SER A 623 15.75 -10.37 -1.22
N PHE A 624 14.82 -9.69 -0.53
CA PHE A 624 13.40 -9.64 -0.88
C PHE A 624 12.93 -8.27 -1.38
N LEU A 625 13.75 -7.22 -1.23
CA LEU A 625 13.53 -5.88 -1.75
C LEU A 625 14.73 -5.46 -2.62
N PRO A 626 14.80 -5.93 -3.88
CA PRO A 626 15.89 -5.56 -4.77
C PRO A 626 15.97 -4.04 -4.95
N VAL A 627 17.19 -3.52 -4.87
CA VAL A 627 17.50 -2.09 -5.06
C VAL A 627 18.27 -1.93 -6.36
N LEU A 628 17.70 -1.18 -7.29
CA LEU A 628 18.38 -0.72 -8.49
C LEU A 628 18.71 0.77 -8.33
N ALA A 629 19.96 1.14 -8.55
CA ALA A 629 20.41 2.52 -8.45
C ALA A 629 21.00 2.99 -9.77
N TYR A 630 20.54 4.16 -10.19
CA TYR A 630 21.05 4.88 -11.33
C TYR A 630 22.03 5.96 -10.87
N ASP A 631 23.29 5.86 -11.28
CA ASP A 631 24.42 6.69 -10.84
C ASP A 631 24.68 7.93 -11.70
N GLY A 632 23.79 8.22 -12.65
CA GLY A 632 24.01 9.26 -13.67
C GLY A 632 24.31 8.68 -15.05
N ALA A 633 24.84 7.46 -15.14
CA ALA A 633 25.21 6.79 -16.39
C ALA A 633 24.59 5.40 -16.54
N ASN A 634 24.67 4.55 -15.51
CA ASN A 634 24.26 3.16 -15.55
C ASN A 634 23.27 2.82 -14.43
N MET A 635 22.37 1.86 -14.70
CA MET A 635 21.53 1.26 -13.67
C MET A 635 22.20 -0.02 -13.17
N THR A 636 22.48 -0.10 -11.88
CA THR A 636 23.11 -1.26 -11.25
C THR A 636 22.31 -1.75 -10.05
N GLN A 637 22.40 -3.05 -9.74
CA GLN A 637 21.84 -3.58 -8.50
C GLN A 637 22.85 -3.37 -7.37
N ILE A 638 22.43 -2.75 -6.26
CA ILE A 638 23.29 -2.54 -5.09
C ILE A 638 23.10 -3.67 -4.08
N ASP A 639 24.18 -4.15 -3.49
CA ASP A 639 24.18 -5.10 -2.38
C ASP A 639 24.14 -4.43 -1.00
N ALA A 640 24.19 -5.22 0.09
CA ALA A 640 24.03 -4.70 1.44
C ALA A 640 25.19 -3.78 1.84
N GLY A 641 26.42 -4.14 1.45
CA GLY A 641 27.61 -3.34 1.68
C GLY A 641 27.51 -1.98 1.00
N GLY A 642 27.17 -1.96 -0.30
CA GLY A 642 26.99 -0.72 -1.05
C GLY A 642 25.87 0.18 -0.50
N ILE A 643 24.77 -0.41 -0.02
CA ILE A 643 23.68 0.35 0.63
C ILE A 643 24.16 0.99 1.92
N LEU A 644 24.89 0.25 2.76
CA LEU A 644 25.46 0.79 3.99
C LEU A 644 26.49 1.88 3.70
N ASP A 645 27.37 1.67 2.74
CA ASP A 645 28.39 2.66 2.36
C ASP A 645 27.75 3.96 1.88
N ILE A 646 26.70 3.90 1.04
CA ILE A 646 25.98 5.09 0.58
C ILE A 646 25.14 5.72 1.70
N ALA A 647 24.44 4.92 2.50
CA ALA A 647 23.65 5.42 3.62
C ALA A 647 24.52 6.14 4.68
N MET A 648 25.74 5.65 4.88
CA MET A 648 26.72 6.23 5.80
C MET A 648 27.54 7.35 5.17
N ALA A 649 27.56 7.49 3.83
CA ALA A 649 28.32 8.50 3.10
C ALA A 649 28.04 9.94 3.57
N GLY A 650 26.87 10.19 4.16
CA GLY A 650 26.50 11.44 4.83
C GLY A 650 26.95 11.55 6.30
N THR A 651 27.91 10.76 6.79
CA THR A 651 28.38 10.81 8.19
C THR A 651 29.90 10.55 8.33
N SER A 652 30.70 11.62 8.38
CA SER A 652 32.07 11.71 8.95
C SER A 652 33.27 11.06 8.21
N ALA A 653 34.46 11.56 8.60
CA ALA A 653 35.80 11.42 7.99
C ALA A 653 36.32 9.98 7.80
N THR A 654 35.70 8.98 8.41
CA THR A 654 36.06 7.56 8.28
C THR A 654 35.80 7.02 6.87
N LEU A 655 34.92 7.67 6.11
CA LEU A 655 34.62 7.34 4.72
C LEU A 655 35.62 7.88 3.71
N LEU A 656 36.40 8.93 4.01
CA LEU A 656 37.48 9.35 3.10
C LEU A 656 38.51 8.23 2.89
N ALA A 657 38.77 7.44 3.94
CA ALA A 657 39.63 6.26 3.88
C ALA A 657 39.01 5.11 3.07
N ARG A 658 37.72 4.80 3.26
CA ARG A 658 37.02 3.73 2.52
C ARG A 658 36.68 4.09 1.07
N LYS A 659 36.34 5.36 0.81
CA LYS A 659 36.08 5.88 -0.53
C LYS A 659 37.35 5.80 -1.38
N TRP A 660 38.54 5.95 -0.77
CA TRP A 660 39.83 5.73 -1.42
C TRP A 660 40.14 4.25 -1.73
N GLU A 661 39.68 3.32 -0.90
CA GLU A 661 39.88 1.87 -1.13
C GLU A 661 38.91 1.26 -2.15
N SER A 662 37.82 1.95 -2.49
CA SER A 662 36.80 1.47 -3.43
C SER A 662 36.94 2.08 -4.82
N ALA A 663 37.32 1.25 -5.80
CA ALA A 663 37.44 1.64 -7.21
C ALA A 663 36.11 2.14 -7.85
N LEU A 664 34.96 1.90 -7.22
CA LEU A 664 33.63 2.31 -7.68
C LEU A 664 33.19 3.69 -7.18
N LEU A 665 33.80 4.20 -6.09
CA LEU A 665 33.33 5.41 -5.38
C LEU A 665 34.21 6.64 -5.59
N VAL A 666 35.29 6.52 -6.36
CA VAL A 666 36.20 7.61 -6.70
C VAL A 666 35.90 8.12 -8.11
N ASN A 667 35.10 9.19 -8.20
CA ASN A 667 35.05 10.03 -9.39
C ASN A 667 35.82 11.32 -9.05
N VAL A 668 37.11 11.39 -9.40
CA VAL A 668 37.87 12.65 -9.27
C VAL A 668 37.74 13.41 -10.57
N ASP A 669 37.09 14.57 -10.55
CA ASP A 669 37.09 15.46 -11.69
C ASP A 669 38.48 16.10 -11.89
N ASN A 670 38.75 16.57 -13.11
CA ASN A 670 40.06 17.13 -13.47
C ASN A 670 40.42 18.39 -12.66
N ASP A 671 39.43 19.13 -12.15
CA ASP A 671 39.67 20.33 -11.35
C ASP A 671 40.07 19.97 -9.91
N THR A 672 39.53 18.90 -9.36
CA THR A 672 39.91 18.36 -8.05
C THR A 672 41.32 17.77 -8.10
N LEU A 673 41.66 17.04 -9.16
CA LEU A 673 43.03 16.58 -9.42
C LEU A 673 44.02 17.76 -9.52
N ARG A 674 43.66 18.82 -10.25
CA ARG A 674 44.48 20.04 -10.33
C ARG A 674 44.68 20.68 -8.97
N ARG A 675 43.62 20.85 -8.17
CA ARG A 675 43.70 21.47 -6.84
C ARG A 675 44.56 20.66 -5.87
N ILE A 676 44.56 19.33 -5.98
CA ILE A 676 45.42 18.46 -5.19
C ILE A 676 46.87 18.57 -5.68
N MET A 677 47.11 18.58 -6.99
CA MET A 677 48.45 18.74 -7.57
C MET A 677 49.08 20.11 -7.29
N ASP A 678 48.27 21.15 -7.22
CA ASP A 678 48.70 22.53 -6.96
C ASP A 678 48.85 22.82 -5.45
N ASN A 679 48.50 21.88 -4.57
CA ASN A 679 48.66 22.01 -3.12
C ASN A 679 49.74 21.06 -2.60
N PRO A 680 50.93 21.59 -2.21
CA PRO A 680 52.04 20.77 -1.74
C PRO A 680 51.71 19.91 -0.53
N ASP A 681 50.90 20.41 0.42
CA ASP A 681 50.54 19.68 1.63
C ASP A 681 49.57 18.53 1.33
N ALA A 682 48.70 18.70 0.33
CA ALA A 682 47.80 17.65 -0.14
C ALA A 682 48.56 16.56 -0.90
N LEU A 683 49.54 16.94 -1.72
CA LEU A 683 50.40 16.01 -2.45
C LEU A 683 51.26 15.17 -1.49
N ASP A 684 51.87 15.82 -0.49
CA ASP A 684 52.63 15.16 0.58
C ASP A 684 51.77 14.18 1.39
N ALA A 685 50.50 14.50 1.61
CA ALA A 685 49.56 13.60 2.28
C ALA A 685 49.21 12.39 1.41
N VAL A 686 49.10 12.57 0.09
CA VAL A 686 48.86 11.49 -0.89
C VAL A 686 50.07 10.56 -0.99
N GLU A 687 51.29 11.09 -1.05
CA GLU A 687 52.52 10.29 -1.14
C GLU A 687 52.80 9.46 0.13
N ARG A 688 52.22 9.83 1.28
CA ARG A 688 52.35 9.09 2.55
C ARG A 688 51.38 7.92 2.69
N ILE A 689 50.51 7.69 1.70
CA ILE A 689 49.50 6.63 1.73
C ILE A 689 49.98 5.36 0.98
N GLU A 690 51.16 5.38 0.34
CA GLU A 690 51.93 4.15 0.03
C GLU A 690 52.61 3.58 1.28
#